data_AF-A0A0U1LKX3-F1
#
_entry.id   AF-A0A0U1LKX3-F1
#
_cell.length_a   1.000
_cell.length_b   1.000
_cell.length_c   1.000
_cell.angle_alpha   90.00
_cell.angle_beta   90.00
_cell.angle_gamma   90.00
#
_symmetry.space_group_name_H-M   'P 1'
#
loop_
_entity.id
_entity.type
_entity.pdbx_description
1 polymer ?
#
loop_
_entity_poly.entity_id
_entity_poly.type
_entity_poly.pdbx_seq_one_letter_code
_entity_poly.pdbx_strand_id
1 'polypeptide(L)'
;MSEQRASGSAEAEQHSIQQQPPTRNSVKEDTALSTKVKRKLLAFLNHFNARDLKVFFRCWVAAWVAFLLILISPSLRSLGFGTFFACMVLLMLPPSGIVSIYLLGAMTMIMGMLLAWAWGVIAMKAAYAARPAADTQARFTSLKQAAAAQANATGINPTAAAQVMIYDGYMLDARLRASNPKATFAAIFGIIISDLILTYAPLFPSFNGTLPETLIKPAAIGVGLGFACSVLLFPRSTSHVLLDSLEDMMDHLRWPLEFTASTLGKTDRSPDELGALRLIQTKIVQEYRKMEPAFGFLPLDFSVGLWGSEDVSSFKEPTRQLVTAVMALVEFHMTRLYNVSRTENLLRDYIDETKNDHISDEKHAHDVGGHQRSKMAELLDGFRTAGDHHIGDEAAKDLIKFSTDAIEVCLESLDLMKQCIHMVNSRRWFRRPAAEEREALHRRATATLEKLHLIRISFVHDATETLVAEYSQFFEDPDAQGDRRTRARGLVVGMVFEEHIANAIDKTEALMSRIFTVFRESTKTRLWWPLSLTHAAAWVTGTHIKAPIMATATDDDPDQVTDLTKVAQEKLRISRGYGSKQRSIIGRVILGTYHWFTSNAGLYAIRMVVVTIALSIPAALPHTAGFYYREKGLWALIMGQTSLLVYMADFTFAVISRIVGTVAGGVLGLLAWYIGSGNGPGSPYGLAAIVGAILVILVWIRLYLPPSFLQGGIMCGVTFLLVVAYSFDDTHIPQYGSPGVGYTVFYRRLTLALIGVGASIIVQILPRPPSASKHIRKSLSRSIRSLSDHYALLLSCWGHSRVDGKLLAESVTIQLTESLVMLDGPIALLRFEFSSSRFDSETLDIVKRLCHAMNLNLRRLLVLSGSLPHHFQDNLSRQTGLLDHRSIGEIMAVLGMCEQALKTEDAPPEILPTPLLRRAFEYNRTRVGEFNVTPELVRDEEYRKFCVALSAYLKFLGSIDELVLVVKGVLGEAHLVSKELVDLV
;
A
#
# COMPACT_ATOMS: atom_id res chain seq x y z
N MET A 1 -17.40 -24.23 71.33
CA MET A 1 -18.62 -23.48 70.98
C MET A 1 -18.49 -23.09 69.51
N SER A 2 -19.26 -23.59 68.56
CA SER A 2 -20.22 -24.73 68.48
C SER A 2 -20.42 -24.93 66.96
N GLU A 3 -20.12 -26.10 66.39
CA GLU A 3 -21.09 -27.19 66.13
C GLU A 3 -22.33 -26.73 65.32
N GLN A 4 -22.85 -27.43 64.30
CA GLN A 4 -22.67 -28.80 63.77
C GLN A 4 -23.35 -28.80 62.35
N ARG A 5 -23.10 -29.63 61.33
CA ARG A 5 -23.20 -31.11 61.13
C ARG A 5 -22.61 -31.43 59.72
N ALA A 6 -21.79 -32.46 59.50
CA ALA A 6 -22.09 -33.90 59.31
C ALA A 6 -22.82 -34.24 57.99
N SER A 7 -22.57 -35.32 57.23
CA SER A 7 -21.60 -36.47 57.27
C SER A 7 -21.69 -37.21 55.91
N GLY A 8 -20.64 -37.74 55.26
CA GLY A 8 -19.92 -39.02 55.52
C GLY A 8 -19.75 -39.77 54.16
N SER A 9 -18.99 -40.86 53.93
CA SER A 9 -18.01 -41.65 54.72
C SER A 9 -17.38 -42.78 53.86
N ALA A 10 -16.22 -43.33 54.25
CA ALA A 10 -15.59 -44.61 53.79
C ALA A 10 -15.10 -44.66 52.31
N GLU A 11 -14.29 -45.61 51.80
CA GLU A 11 -13.13 -46.48 52.24
C GLU A 11 -12.40 -46.94 50.93
N ALA A 12 -11.10 -47.22 50.79
CA ALA A 12 -10.19 -48.27 51.36
C ALA A 12 -10.64 -49.73 51.05
N GLU A 13 -9.82 -50.70 50.60
CA GLU A 13 -8.40 -50.73 50.18
C GLU A 13 -8.08 -52.03 49.37
N GLN A 14 -6.92 -52.05 48.69
CA GLN A 14 -6.06 -53.21 48.34
C GLN A 14 -6.60 -54.49 47.62
N HIS A 15 -5.92 -54.88 46.54
CA HIS A 15 -5.18 -56.16 46.50
C HIS A 15 -3.98 -56.09 45.53
N SER A 16 -2.87 -56.77 45.87
CA SER A 16 -1.58 -56.79 45.15
C SER A 16 -1.19 -58.24 44.77
N ILE A 17 0.06 -58.49 44.31
CA ILE A 17 0.73 -59.80 43.97
C ILE A 17 0.73 -60.12 42.43
N GLN A 18 1.82 -60.48 41.69
CA GLN A 18 3.27 -60.68 41.96
C GLN A 18 4.17 -60.58 40.68
N GLN A 19 5.43 -60.11 40.83
CA GLN A 19 6.75 -60.51 40.22
C GLN A 19 6.83 -61.09 38.76
N GLN A 20 7.56 -60.54 37.76
CA GLN A 20 9.01 -60.22 37.52
C GLN A 20 9.78 -61.30 36.70
N PRO A 21 10.94 -61.02 36.03
CA PRO A 21 11.55 -59.77 35.48
C PRO A 21 11.83 -59.97 33.94
N PRO A 22 13.03 -59.86 33.29
CA PRO A 22 14.20 -58.94 33.37
C PRO A 22 14.76 -58.35 32.01
N THR A 23 15.45 -57.20 32.07
CA THR A 23 16.55 -56.69 31.15
C THR A 23 16.25 -56.37 29.66
N ARG A 24 16.88 -55.39 28.95
CA ARG A 24 17.97 -54.42 29.23
C ARG A 24 17.87 -53.18 28.28
N ASN A 25 18.21 -51.98 28.78
CA ASN A 25 18.66 -50.73 28.13
C ASN A 25 18.29 -50.35 26.66
N SER A 26 17.69 -49.16 26.49
CA SER A 26 18.07 -48.21 25.43
C SER A 26 17.79 -46.75 25.83
N VAL A 27 18.42 -45.80 25.12
CA VAL A 27 18.53 -44.37 25.45
C VAL A 27 17.21 -43.61 25.23
N LYS A 28 16.87 -42.66 26.11
CA LYS A 28 15.88 -41.62 25.83
C LYS A 28 16.57 -40.40 25.21
N GLU A 29 16.18 -40.05 23.99
CA GLU A 29 16.59 -38.79 23.34
C GLU A 29 15.68 -37.63 23.76
N ASP A 30 16.29 -36.52 24.18
CA ASP A 30 15.61 -35.25 24.44
C ASP A 30 15.49 -34.43 23.15
N THR A 31 14.35 -34.49 22.44
CA THR A 31 14.05 -33.51 21.37
C THR A 31 12.57 -33.15 21.21
N ALA A 32 11.87 -32.85 22.32
CA ALA A 32 10.56 -32.21 22.25
C ALA A 32 10.71 -30.69 22.00
N LEU A 33 10.54 -30.26 20.74
CA LEU A 33 10.73 -28.87 20.31
C LEU A 33 9.60 -27.95 20.84
N SER A 34 9.73 -27.49 22.09
CA SER A 34 8.79 -26.56 22.72
C SER A 34 8.83 -25.18 22.04
N THR A 35 7.88 -24.93 21.14
CA THR A 35 7.62 -23.63 20.50
C THR A 35 7.06 -22.64 21.52
N LYS A 36 7.93 -22.10 22.38
CA LYS A 36 7.62 -20.94 23.23
C LYS A 36 7.21 -19.76 22.35
N VAL A 37 5.91 -19.49 22.28
CA VAL A 37 5.34 -18.28 21.67
C VAL A 37 5.82 -17.06 22.46
N LYS A 38 6.97 -16.50 22.06
CA LYS A 38 7.44 -15.20 22.57
C LYS A 38 6.37 -14.17 22.20
N ARG A 39 5.76 -13.53 23.22
CA ARG A 39 4.90 -12.37 23.03
C ARG A 39 5.66 -11.31 22.22
N LYS A 40 5.35 -11.19 20.93
CA LYS A 40 5.94 -10.15 20.08
C LYS A 40 5.47 -8.79 20.59
N LEU A 41 6.40 -7.85 20.72
CA LEU A 41 6.06 -6.45 20.93
C LEU A 41 5.13 -5.98 19.80
N LEU A 42 4.20 -5.07 20.12
CA LEU A 42 3.41 -4.36 19.11
C LEU A 42 4.35 -3.81 18.03
N ALA A 43 3.99 -3.94 16.75
CA ALA A 43 4.89 -3.65 15.63
C ALA A 43 5.53 -2.24 15.70
N PHE A 44 4.79 -1.25 16.18
CA PHE A 44 5.23 0.13 16.46
C PHE A 44 6.40 0.25 17.46
N LEU A 45 6.56 -0.72 18.38
CA LEU A 45 7.65 -0.81 19.34
C LEU A 45 8.82 -1.67 18.83
N ASN A 46 8.70 -2.32 17.67
CA ASN A 46 9.73 -3.21 17.13
C ASN A 46 10.84 -2.47 16.32
N HIS A 47 11.13 -1.22 16.70
CA HIS A 47 12.10 -0.34 16.04
C HIS A 47 13.34 -0.04 16.91
N PHE A 48 13.55 -0.77 18.01
CA PHE A 48 14.76 -0.71 18.84
C PHE A 48 15.97 -1.43 18.20
N ASN A 49 16.21 -1.18 16.91
CA ASN A 49 17.39 -1.66 16.20
C ASN A 49 18.37 -0.49 15.92
N ALA A 50 19.65 -0.80 15.72
CA ALA A 50 20.69 0.21 15.55
C ALA A 50 20.57 1.02 14.23
N ARG A 51 19.79 0.54 13.25
CA ARG A 51 19.50 1.23 11.99
C ARG A 51 18.47 2.33 12.23
N ASP A 52 17.38 2.02 12.93
CA ASP A 52 16.28 2.93 13.21
C ASP A 52 16.66 3.97 14.26
N LEU A 53 17.32 3.57 15.36
CA LEU A 53 17.78 4.49 16.40
C LEU A 53 18.71 5.61 15.88
N LYS A 54 19.52 5.34 14.83
CA LYS A 54 20.35 6.37 14.16
C LYS A 54 19.50 7.41 13.41
N VAL A 55 18.43 6.97 12.74
CA VAL A 55 17.49 7.87 12.03
C VAL A 55 16.69 8.68 13.04
N PHE A 56 16.19 8.02 14.07
CA PHE A 56 15.48 8.63 15.18
C PHE A 56 16.30 9.74 15.84
N PHE A 57 17.55 9.46 16.23
CA PHE A 57 18.45 10.44 16.83
C PHE A 57 18.69 11.64 15.91
N ARG A 58 18.92 11.41 14.61
CA ARG A 58 19.10 12.47 13.60
C ARG A 58 17.89 13.40 13.48
N CYS A 59 16.68 12.84 13.45
CA CYS A 59 15.44 13.62 13.42
C CYS A 59 15.19 14.37 14.73
N TRP A 60 15.48 13.74 15.87
CA TRP A 60 15.34 14.33 17.20
C TRP A 60 16.29 15.52 17.40
N VAL A 61 17.57 15.39 17.04
CA VAL A 61 18.54 16.51 17.13
C VAL A 61 18.08 17.69 16.27
N ALA A 62 17.65 17.44 15.02
CA ALA A 62 17.17 18.51 14.14
C ALA A 62 15.98 19.28 14.75
N ALA A 63 14.97 18.57 15.24
CA ALA A 63 13.79 19.17 15.85
C ALA A 63 14.12 19.91 17.17
N TRP A 64 14.97 19.34 18.02
CA TRP A 64 15.36 19.95 19.28
C TRP A 64 16.18 21.22 19.07
N VAL A 65 17.17 21.21 18.15
CA VAL A 65 17.95 22.40 17.79
C VAL A 65 17.06 23.50 17.20
N ALA A 66 16.06 23.14 16.38
CA ALA A 66 15.10 24.11 15.86
C ALA A 66 14.20 24.71 16.96
N PHE A 67 13.86 23.94 17.99
CA PHE A 67 13.14 24.45 19.16
C PHE A 67 14.00 25.40 20.01
N LEU A 68 15.29 25.12 20.20
CA LEU A 68 16.21 26.00 20.95
C LEU A 68 16.28 27.42 20.37
N LEU A 69 16.07 27.60 19.06
CA LEU A 69 16.02 28.93 18.43
C LEU A 69 14.87 29.82 18.93
N ILE A 70 13.78 29.24 19.44
CA ILE A 70 12.67 29.98 20.07
C ILE A 70 13.14 30.56 21.42
N LEU A 71 13.94 29.79 22.16
CA LEU A 71 14.38 30.13 23.51
C LEU A 71 15.55 31.12 23.55
N ILE A 72 16.32 31.22 22.45
CA ILE A 72 17.45 32.13 22.31
C ILE A 72 16.92 33.53 21.91
N SER A 73 16.91 34.48 22.86
CA SER A 73 16.29 35.79 22.65
C SER A 73 16.78 36.59 21.42
N PRO A 74 18.08 36.58 21.04
CA PRO A 74 18.53 37.17 19.78
C PRO A 74 17.88 36.53 18.53
N SER A 75 17.77 35.20 18.51
CA SER A 75 17.12 34.45 17.43
C SER A 75 15.61 34.76 17.38
N LEU A 76 14.94 34.70 18.53
CA LEU A 76 13.51 35.00 18.65
C LEU A 76 13.17 36.43 18.22
N ARG A 77 13.99 37.43 18.58
CA ARG A 77 13.80 38.82 18.14
C ARG A 77 14.10 39.04 16.66
N SER A 78 15.03 38.27 16.08
CA SER A 78 15.39 38.38 14.66
C SER A 78 14.41 37.64 13.73
N LEU A 79 13.78 36.57 14.20
CA LEU A 79 12.84 35.74 13.43
C LEU A 79 11.37 36.04 13.77
N GLY A 80 11.12 36.64 14.93
CA GLY A 80 9.80 37.01 15.44
C GLY A 80 8.95 35.81 15.88
N PHE A 81 7.66 36.06 16.06
CA PHE A 81 6.63 35.08 16.43
C PHE A 81 6.47 33.89 15.46
N GLY A 82 7.14 33.92 14.30
CA GLY A 82 7.17 32.81 13.34
C GLY A 82 8.20 31.72 13.68
N THR A 83 9.07 31.93 14.68
CA THR A 83 10.24 31.06 14.95
C THR A 83 9.87 29.59 15.13
N PHE A 84 8.73 29.29 15.75
CA PHE A 84 8.22 27.91 15.92
C PHE A 84 8.09 27.14 14.60
N PHE A 85 7.84 27.83 13.48
CA PHE A 85 7.59 27.22 12.18
C PHE A 85 8.80 26.42 11.67
N ALA A 86 10.02 26.74 12.13
CA ALA A 86 11.23 25.95 11.85
C ALA A 86 11.14 24.51 12.38
N CYS A 87 10.70 24.34 13.64
CA CYS A 87 10.47 23.02 14.23
C CYS A 87 9.22 22.34 13.64
N MET A 88 8.19 23.11 13.30
CA MET A 88 6.98 22.58 12.65
C MET A 88 7.31 21.94 11.30
N VAL A 89 8.14 22.58 10.47
CA VAL A 89 8.66 22.05 9.21
C VAL A 89 9.38 20.72 9.42
N LEU A 90 10.23 20.60 10.45
CA LEU A 90 10.98 19.36 10.74
C LEU A 90 10.11 18.22 11.29
N LEU A 91 8.97 18.52 11.91
CA LEU A 91 7.97 17.50 12.27
C LEU A 91 7.15 17.05 11.05
N MET A 92 6.87 17.94 10.10
CA MET A 92 6.15 17.60 8.86
C MET A 92 7.04 16.85 7.86
N LEU A 93 8.26 17.35 7.63
CA LEU A 93 9.28 16.79 6.74
C LEU A 93 10.56 16.50 7.56
N PRO A 94 10.59 15.40 8.32
CA PRO A 94 11.78 15.02 9.09
C PRO A 94 12.91 14.58 8.18
N PRO A 95 14.19 14.81 8.57
CA PRO A 95 15.36 14.28 7.87
C PRO A 95 15.51 12.77 8.12
N SER A 96 14.54 11.96 7.69
CA SER A 96 14.47 10.52 7.98
C SER A 96 15.00 9.64 6.85
N GLY A 97 14.83 10.09 5.60
CA GLY A 97 15.18 9.33 4.39
C GLY A 97 16.60 9.57 3.86
N ILE A 98 16.73 9.38 2.54
CA ILE A 98 17.94 9.65 1.75
C ILE A 98 18.11 11.17 1.58
N VAL A 99 19.36 11.65 1.57
CA VAL A 99 19.68 13.10 1.50
C VAL A 99 19.07 13.79 0.27
N SER A 100 19.14 13.13 -0.90
CA SER A 100 18.57 13.65 -2.16
C SER A 100 17.05 13.78 -2.11
N ILE A 101 16.35 12.81 -1.52
CA ILE A 101 14.90 12.83 -1.32
C ILE A 101 14.50 13.96 -0.36
N TYR A 102 15.24 14.12 0.74
CA TYR A 102 15.00 15.22 1.68
C TYR A 102 15.16 16.59 1.01
N LEU A 103 16.25 16.78 0.24
CA LEU A 103 16.50 18.03 -0.50
C LEU A 103 15.39 18.32 -1.52
N LEU A 104 14.91 17.29 -2.23
CA LEU A 104 13.83 17.41 -3.22
C LEU A 104 12.48 17.77 -2.57
N GLY A 105 12.16 17.15 -1.43
CA GLY A 105 10.99 17.52 -0.61
C GLY A 105 11.07 18.96 -0.08
N ALA A 106 12.26 19.37 0.38
CA ALA A 106 12.49 20.73 0.86
C ALA A 106 12.43 21.78 -0.26
N MET A 107 13.02 21.50 -1.43
CA MET A 107 12.95 22.37 -2.61
C MET A 107 11.51 22.54 -3.12
N THR A 108 10.74 21.46 -3.20
CA THR A 108 9.32 21.54 -3.61
C THR A 108 8.48 22.30 -2.59
N MET A 109 8.70 22.11 -1.29
CA MET A 109 8.07 22.90 -0.23
C MET A 109 8.37 24.40 -0.36
N ILE A 110 9.66 24.77 -0.46
CA ILE A 110 10.10 26.18 -0.62
C ILE A 110 9.52 26.76 -1.92
N MET A 111 9.58 26.05 -3.03
CA MET A 111 8.96 26.48 -4.29
C MET A 111 7.45 26.71 -4.15
N GLY A 112 6.75 25.88 -3.37
CA GLY A 112 5.35 26.09 -3.02
C GLY A 112 5.08 27.42 -2.29
N MET A 113 5.90 27.71 -1.28
CA MET A 113 5.86 28.97 -0.52
C MET A 113 6.21 30.18 -1.40
N LEU A 114 7.24 30.08 -2.24
CA LEU A 114 7.66 31.15 -3.15
C LEU A 114 6.62 31.42 -4.25
N LEU A 115 5.97 30.39 -4.80
CA LEU A 115 4.89 30.57 -5.77
C LEU A 115 3.66 31.22 -5.14
N ALA A 116 3.30 30.82 -3.91
CA ALA A 116 2.23 31.45 -3.15
C ALA A 116 2.55 32.91 -2.80
N TRP A 117 3.81 33.20 -2.43
CA TRP A 117 4.30 34.56 -2.20
C TRP A 117 4.22 35.42 -3.49
N ALA A 118 4.75 34.94 -4.61
CA ALA A 118 4.70 35.65 -5.89
C ALA A 118 3.26 35.93 -6.33
N TRP A 119 2.37 34.92 -6.27
CA TRP A 119 0.96 35.08 -6.60
C TRP A 119 0.25 36.05 -5.65
N GLY A 120 0.51 35.94 -4.35
CA GLY A 120 -0.05 36.82 -3.34
C GLY A 120 0.44 38.27 -3.45
N VAL A 121 1.68 38.51 -3.88
CA VAL A 121 2.19 39.85 -4.21
C VAL A 121 1.46 40.45 -5.42
N ILE A 122 1.21 39.64 -6.46
CA ILE A 122 0.42 40.07 -7.63
C ILE A 122 -1.02 40.40 -7.20
N ALA A 123 -1.66 39.51 -6.43
CA ALA A 123 -3.02 39.72 -5.92
C ALA A 123 -3.11 40.95 -5.01
N MET A 124 -2.17 41.12 -4.08
CA MET A 124 -2.08 42.29 -3.21
C MET A 124 -1.93 43.58 -4.03
N LYS A 125 -1.02 43.60 -5.02
CA LYS A 125 -0.82 44.77 -5.88
C LYS A 125 -2.04 45.10 -6.74
N ALA A 126 -2.73 44.08 -7.27
CA ALA A 126 -3.99 44.25 -7.99
C ALA A 126 -5.11 44.80 -7.09
N ALA A 127 -5.21 44.28 -5.85
CA ALA A 127 -6.16 44.77 -4.85
C ALA A 127 -5.90 46.24 -4.47
N TYR A 128 -4.63 46.66 -4.30
CA TYR A 128 -4.31 48.07 -4.09
C TYR A 128 -4.61 48.95 -5.32
N ALA A 129 -4.36 48.46 -6.53
CA ALA A 129 -4.68 49.20 -7.75
C ALA A 129 -6.20 49.40 -7.94
N ALA A 130 -7.03 48.51 -7.37
CA ALA A 130 -8.48 48.63 -7.37
C ALA A 130 -9.05 49.51 -6.23
N ARG A 131 -8.25 49.90 -5.23
CA ARG A 131 -8.70 50.77 -4.12
C ARG A 131 -8.75 52.24 -4.57
N PRO A 132 -9.87 52.97 -4.38
CA PRO A 132 -9.91 54.41 -4.62
C PRO A 132 -8.90 55.14 -3.72
N ALA A 133 -8.00 55.92 -4.33
CA ALA A 133 -6.92 56.60 -3.61
C ALA A 133 -7.45 57.64 -2.60
N ALA A 134 -8.49 58.40 -2.99
CA ALA A 134 -9.14 59.39 -2.14
C ALA A 134 -9.74 58.76 -0.88
N ASP A 135 -10.54 57.69 -1.04
CA ASP A 135 -11.14 56.99 0.09
C ASP A 135 -10.10 56.37 1.00
N THR A 136 -9.04 55.77 0.44
CA THR A 136 -7.95 55.17 1.21
C THR A 136 -7.22 56.22 2.06
N GLN A 137 -6.97 57.41 1.51
CA GLN A 137 -6.28 58.48 2.21
C GLN A 137 -7.15 59.17 3.26
N ALA A 138 -8.45 59.34 2.99
CA ALA A 138 -9.44 59.79 3.98
C ALA A 138 -9.54 58.80 5.15
N ARG A 139 -9.68 57.51 4.85
CA ARG A 139 -9.73 56.39 5.81
C ARG A 139 -8.46 56.27 6.67
N PHE A 140 -7.29 56.49 6.09
CA PHE A 140 -6.02 56.49 6.83
C PHE A 140 -5.90 57.72 7.74
N THR A 141 -6.44 58.86 7.31
CA THR A 141 -6.45 60.10 8.11
C THR A 141 -7.42 59.99 9.30
N SER A 142 -8.61 59.44 9.10
CA SER A 142 -9.55 59.19 10.19
C SER A 142 -9.02 58.15 11.19
N LEU A 143 -8.32 57.10 10.72
CA LEU A 143 -7.66 56.14 11.61
C LEU A 143 -6.54 56.77 12.45
N LYS A 144 -5.75 57.70 11.89
CA LYS A 144 -4.76 58.47 12.67
C LYS A 144 -5.41 59.37 13.73
N GLN A 145 -6.53 60.03 13.39
CA GLN A 145 -7.27 60.88 14.33
C GLN A 145 -7.90 60.05 15.47
N ALA A 146 -8.51 58.91 15.13
CA ALA A 146 -9.03 57.97 16.12
C ALA A 146 -7.92 57.39 17.02
N ALA A 147 -6.74 57.09 16.46
CA ALA A 147 -5.60 56.58 17.22
C ALA A 147 -5.07 57.61 18.23
N ALA A 148 -4.98 58.87 17.82
CA ALA A 148 -4.61 59.97 18.71
C ALA A 148 -5.67 60.17 19.83
N ALA A 149 -6.96 60.12 19.49
CA ALA A 149 -8.04 60.24 20.48
C ALA A 149 -8.04 59.08 21.49
N GLN A 150 -7.87 57.84 21.03
CA GLN A 150 -7.84 56.66 21.90
C GLN A 150 -6.56 56.60 22.76
N ALA A 151 -5.40 56.99 22.20
CA ALA A 151 -4.16 57.13 22.95
C ALA A 151 -4.29 58.16 24.09
N ASN A 152 -4.88 59.33 23.79
CA ASN A 152 -5.13 60.37 24.79
C ASN A 152 -6.13 59.95 25.87
N ALA A 153 -7.11 59.08 25.54
CA ALA A 153 -8.11 58.60 26.48
C ALA A 153 -7.66 57.40 27.34
N THR A 154 -6.65 56.64 26.90
CA THR A 154 -6.24 55.37 27.55
C THR A 154 -4.79 55.33 28.02
N GLY A 155 -3.96 56.32 27.66
CA GLY A 155 -2.53 56.35 27.98
C GLY A 155 -1.67 55.36 27.17
N ILE A 156 -2.27 54.64 26.21
CA ILE A 156 -1.58 53.66 25.36
C ILE A 156 -0.86 54.38 24.21
N ASN A 157 0.33 53.92 23.83
CA ASN A 157 1.10 54.48 22.72
C ASN A 157 0.25 54.54 21.42
N PRO A 158 0.19 55.69 20.71
CA PRO A 158 -0.63 55.86 19.51
C PRO A 158 -0.30 54.87 18.37
N THR A 159 0.94 54.35 18.30
CA THR A 159 1.29 53.31 17.33
C THR A 159 0.62 51.97 17.66
N ALA A 160 0.48 51.63 18.95
CA ALA A 160 -0.25 50.45 19.39
C ALA A 160 -1.77 50.64 19.22
N ALA A 161 -2.31 51.83 19.54
CA ALA A 161 -3.73 52.14 19.29
C ALA A 161 -4.09 52.09 17.79
N ALA A 162 -3.22 52.59 16.91
CA ALA A 162 -3.39 52.45 15.46
C ALA A 162 -3.36 50.98 15.01
N GLN A 163 -2.50 50.15 15.62
CA GLN A 163 -2.42 48.72 15.31
C GLN A 163 -3.70 47.97 15.73
N VAL A 164 -4.31 48.32 16.88
CA VAL A 164 -5.61 47.77 17.34
C VAL A 164 -6.70 47.99 16.27
N MET A 165 -6.92 49.23 15.85
CA MET A 165 -8.00 49.56 14.89
C MET A 165 -7.73 49.04 13.47
N ILE A 166 -6.47 48.78 13.10
CA ILE A 166 -6.16 48.08 11.86
C ILE A 166 -6.71 46.65 11.89
N TYR A 167 -6.58 45.93 13.02
CA TYR A 167 -7.16 44.61 13.21
C TYR A 167 -8.70 44.63 13.32
N ASP A 168 -9.33 45.78 13.54
CA ASP A 168 -10.79 45.96 13.44
C ASP A 168 -11.30 46.12 11.98
N GLY A 169 -10.49 45.70 10.99
CA GLY A 169 -10.99 45.13 9.73
C GLY A 169 -11.32 46.10 8.59
N TYR A 170 -10.48 47.10 8.32
CA TYR A 170 -10.92 48.23 7.49
C TYR A 170 -10.88 48.05 5.95
N MET A 171 -10.28 46.99 5.38
CA MET A 171 -10.24 46.69 3.92
C MET A 171 -9.97 45.18 3.60
N LEU A 172 -10.57 44.55 2.56
CA LEU A 172 -10.30 43.13 2.15
C LEU A 172 -10.81 42.68 0.74
N ASP A 173 -10.07 41.80 -0.01
CA ASP A 173 -10.56 40.68 -0.90
C ASP A 173 -9.45 39.78 -1.59
N ALA A 174 -9.82 38.58 -2.13
CA ALA A 174 -9.26 37.71 -3.23
C ALA A 174 -8.43 36.39 -2.97
N ARG A 175 -8.50 35.38 -3.89
CA ARG A 175 -8.47 33.88 -3.66
C ARG A 175 -7.69 32.98 -4.71
N LEU A 176 -7.61 31.63 -4.48
CA LEU A 176 -7.64 30.40 -5.40
C LEU A 176 -6.40 29.45 -5.64
N ARG A 177 -6.57 28.08 -5.58
CA ARG A 177 -5.68 26.99 -6.17
C ARG A 177 -6.21 25.52 -6.06
N ALA A 178 -5.87 24.59 -7.00
CA ALA A 178 -5.66 23.11 -6.83
C ALA A 178 -5.44 22.32 -8.17
N SER A 179 -4.41 21.44 -8.32
CA SER A 179 -4.36 20.45 -9.45
C SER A 179 -3.31 19.30 -9.47
N ASN A 180 -2.28 19.21 -8.59
CA ASN A 180 -1.19 18.20 -8.73
C ASN A 180 -0.76 17.54 -7.40
N PRO A 181 -0.77 16.19 -7.28
CA PRO A 181 -0.44 15.49 -6.04
C PRO A 181 1.06 15.35 -5.73
N LYS A 182 1.96 15.36 -6.74
CA LYS A 182 3.42 15.44 -6.47
C LYS A 182 3.79 16.75 -5.74
N ALA A 183 2.92 17.74 -5.83
CA ALA A 183 3.04 19.02 -5.17
C ALA A 183 2.39 19.07 -3.77
N THR A 184 2.05 17.95 -3.11
CA THR A 184 1.32 17.98 -1.82
C THR A 184 1.98 18.84 -0.73
N PHE A 185 3.31 18.74 -0.52
CA PHE A 185 4.01 19.65 0.40
C PHE A 185 4.02 21.10 -0.10
N ALA A 186 4.26 21.32 -1.40
CA ALA A 186 4.19 22.63 -2.03
C ALA A 186 2.78 23.27 -1.95
N ALA A 187 1.74 22.44 -1.89
CA ALA A 187 0.35 22.82 -1.75
C ALA A 187 0.01 23.16 -0.30
N ILE A 188 0.35 22.32 0.68
CA ILE A 188 0.11 22.60 2.11
C ILE A 188 0.82 23.90 2.52
N PHE A 189 2.12 24.02 2.24
CA PHE A 189 2.88 25.22 2.61
C PHE A 189 2.53 26.44 1.73
N GLY A 190 2.13 26.21 0.47
CA GLY A 190 1.57 27.25 -0.40
C GLY A 190 0.21 27.76 0.08
N ILE A 191 -0.66 26.90 0.60
CA ILE A 191 -1.94 27.25 1.24
C ILE A 191 -1.69 28.14 2.46
N ILE A 192 -0.83 27.72 3.41
CA ILE A 192 -0.51 28.52 4.60
C ILE A 192 -0.04 29.95 4.25
N ILE A 193 0.83 30.09 3.23
CA ILE A 193 1.27 31.41 2.76
C ILE A 193 0.14 32.17 2.05
N SER A 194 -0.72 31.48 1.31
CA SER A 194 -1.89 32.09 0.65
C SER A 194 -2.93 32.57 1.68
N ASP A 195 -3.16 31.83 2.76
CA ASP A 195 -4.07 32.18 3.85
C ASP A 195 -3.55 33.38 4.65
N LEU A 196 -2.24 33.42 4.92
CA LEU A 196 -1.58 34.56 5.55
C LEU A 196 -1.80 35.82 4.72
N ILE A 197 -1.63 35.75 3.40
CA ILE A 197 -1.84 36.89 2.50
C ILE A 197 -3.32 37.24 2.39
N LEU A 198 -4.21 36.25 2.18
CA LEU A 198 -5.67 36.44 2.11
C LEU A 198 -6.22 37.15 3.35
N THR A 199 -5.76 36.76 4.54
CA THR A 199 -6.28 37.32 5.80
C THR A 199 -5.56 38.60 6.22
N TYR A 200 -4.21 38.61 6.29
CA TYR A 200 -3.48 39.75 6.87
C TYR A 200 -3.10 40.83 5.86
N ALA A 201 -2.83 40.51 4.58
CA ALA A 201 -2.33 41.52 3.64
C ALA A 201 -3.27 42.73 3.45
N PRO A 202 -4.60 42.57 3.48
CA PRO A 202 -5.48 43.71 3.24
C PRO A 202 -5.63 44.67 4.43
N LEU A 203 -5.26 44.24 5.65
CA LEU A 203 -5.18 45.09 6.85
C LEU A 203 -4.19 46.24 6.68
N PHE A 204 -3.14 46.04 5.87
CA PHE A 204 -2.12 47.04 5.69
C PHE A 204 -2.68 48.25 4.91
N PRO A 205 -2.33 49.49 5.32
CA PRO A 205 -2.72 50.70 4.59
C PRO A 205 -1.87 50.92 3.33
N SER A 206 -0.74 50.24 3.22
CA SER A 206 0.22 50.34 2.11
C SER A 206 0.71 48.95 1.69
N PHE A 207 1.08 48.80 0.42
CA PHE A 207 1.67 47.57 -0.11
C PHE A 207 2.85 47.09 0.75
N ASN A 208 2.78 45.86 1.24
CA ASN A 208 3.82 45.19 2.01
C ASN A 208 4.11 43.83 1.39
N GLY A 209 5.01 43.83 0.41
CA GLY A 209 5.42 42.62 -0.29
C GLY A 209 6.20 41.62 0.57
N THR A 210 6.64 41.95 1.79
CA THR A 210 7.47 41.05 2.62
C THR A 210 6.70 40.33 3.73
N LEU A 211 5.36 40.45 3.79
CA LEU A 211 4.52 39.76 4.78
C LEU A 211 4.86 38.24 4.97
N PRO A 212 5.09 37.44 3.91
CA PRO A 212 5.41 36.00 4.05
C PRO A 212 6.79 35.69 4.64
N GLU A 213 7.69 36.68 4.70
CA GLU A 213 9.06 36.53 5.24
C GLU A 213 9.06 35.98 6.68
N THR A 214 8.03 36.36 7.46
CA THR A 214 7.76 35.90 8.83
C THR A 214 7.66 34.38 8.98
N LEU A 215 7.22 33.65 7.95
CA LEU A 215 7.15 32.18 7.96
C LEU A 215 8.22 31.53 7.06
N ILE A 216 8.59 32.18 5.96
CA ILE A 216 9.59 31.66 5.01
C ILE A 216 10.99 31.61 5.63
N LYS A 217 11.42 32.62 6.42
CA LYS A 217 12.72 32.61 7.09
C LYS A 217 12.86 31.43 8.08
N PRO A 218 11.95 31.23 9.06
CA PRO A 218 11.98 30.04 9.91
C PRO A 218 11.89 28.73 9.14
N ALA A 219 11.08 28.64 8.08
CA ALA A 219 10.99 27.44 7.25
C ALA A 219 12.32 27.07 6.59
N ALA A 220 13.01 28.06 6.00
CA ALA A 220 14.32 27.87 5.38
C ALA A 220 15.39 27.45 6.40
N ILE A 221 15.33 27.98 7.64
CA ILE A 221 16.22 27.56 8.73
C ILE A 221 15.92 26.10 9.15
N GLY A 222 14.65 25.72 9.28
CA GLY A 222 14.25 24.33 9.53
C GLY A 222 14.78 23.36 8.46
N VAL A 223 14.67 23.75 7.18
CA VAL A 223 15.27 23.00 6.05
C VAL A 223 16.80 22.92 6.17
N GLY A 224 17.47 24.03 6.46
CA GLY A 224 18.92 24.07 6.63
C GLY A 224 19.41 23.16 7.76
N LEU A 225 18.73 23.16 8.90
CA LEU A 225 19.01 22.28 10.03
C LEU A 225 18.80 20.79 9.68
N GLY A 226 17.70 20.46 9.00
CA GLY A 226 17.45 19.08 8.57
C GLY A 226 18.44 18.59 7.50
N PHE A 227 18.87 19.47 6.59
CA PHE A 227 19.94 19.16 5.62
C PHE A 227 21.28 18.94 6.33
N ALA A 228 21.68 19.85 7.22
CA ALA A 228 22.91 19.71 8.01
C ALA A 228 22.91 18.41 8.82
N CYS A 229 21.81 18.08 9.51
CA CYS A 229 21.67 16.81 10.21
C CYS A 229 21.71 15.60 9.27
N SER A 230 21.12 15.69 8.07
CA SER A 230 21.14 14.61 7.06
C SER A 230 22.55 14.30 6.53
N VAL A 231 23.44 15.29 6.49
CA VAL A 231 24.82 15.15 6.02
C VAL A 231 25.77 14.78 7.16
N LEU A 232 25.67 15.45 8.30
CA LEU A 232 26.61 15.30 9.43
C LEU A 232 26.31 14.08 10.32
N LEU A 233 25.04 13.72 10.49
CA LEU A 233 24.62 12.62 11.37
C LEU A 233 24.19 11.42 10.54
N PHE A 234 25.03 10.39 10.46
CA PHE A 234 24.75 9.12 9.76
C PHE A 234 24.17 9.31 8.34
N PRO A 235 24.93 9.89 7.39
CA PRO A 235 24.47 10.10 6.02
C PRO A 235 24.07 8.77 5.35
N ARG A 236 22.92 8.77 4.67
CA ARG A 236 22.41 7.62 3.90
C ARG A 236 22.30 7.96 2.41
N SER A 237 22.96 7.16 1.60
CA SER A 237 22.85 7.17 0.14
C SER A 237 21.68 6.28 -0.31
N THR A 238 21.18 6.50 -1.53
CA THR A 238 20.16 5.64 -2.17
C THR A 238 20.63 4.18 -2.22
N SER A 239 21.86 3.93 -2.68
CA SER A 239 22.45 2.59 -2.71
C SER A 239 22.53 1.93 -1.34
N HIS A 240 22.75 2.67 -0.24
CA HIS A 240 22.72 2.07 1.10
C HIS A 240 21.32 1.61 1.50
N VAL A 241 20.31 2.45 1.28
CA VAL A 241 18.93 2.10 1.64
C VAL A 241 18.41 0.96 0.78
N LEU A 242 18.77 0.94 -0.50
CA LEU A 242 18.38 -0.10 -1.44
C LEU A 242 19.06 -1.45 -1.14
N LEU A 243 20.32 -1.46 -0.71
CA LEU A 243 21.01 -2.68 -0.28
C LEU A 243 20.46 -3.21 1.04
N ASP A 244 20.17 -2.34 2.02
CA ASP A 244 19.45 -2.77 3.23
C ASP A 244 18.09 -3.41 2.86
N SER A 245 17.35 -2.82 1.91
CA SER A 245 16.06 -3.35 1.46
C SER A 245 16.19 -4.66 0.67
N LEU A 246 17.33 -4.91 0.02
CA LEU A 246 17.64 -6.21 -0.58
C LEU A 246 17.93 -7.26 0.52
N GLU A 247 18.64 -6.91 1.59
CA GLU A 247 18.79 -7.78 2.78
C GLU A 247 17.41 -8.08 3.41
N ASP A 248 16.59 -7.04 3.64
CA ASP A 248 15.21 -7.16 4.14
C ASP A 248 14.37 -8.07 3.20
N MET A 249 14.53 -7.96 1.87
CA MET A 249 13.84 -8.80 0.87
C MET A 249 14.23 -10.28 0.95
N MET A 250 15.51 -10.61 1.15
CA MET A 250 15.95 -12.01 1.26
C MET A 250 15.27 -12.69 2.46
N ASP A 251 15.12 -11.99 3.60
CA ASP A 251 14.41 -12.50 4.78
C ASP A 251 12.91 -12.76 4.49
N HIS A 252 12.27 -11.89 3.70
CA HIS A 252 10.86 -12.07 3.33
C HIS A 252 10.64 -13.22 2.34
N LEU A 253 11.60 -13.49 1.46
CA LEU A 253 11.56 -14.60 0.50
C LEU A 253 11.93 -15.96 1.14
N ARG A 254 12.64 -15.93 2.27
CA ARG A 254 12.99 -17.13 3.05
C ARG A 254 11.76 -17.85 3.60
N TRP A 255 10.81 -17.13 4.19
CA TRP A 255 9.66 -17.74 4.89
C TRP A 255 8.73 -18.58 3.98
N PRO A 256 8.38 -18.17 2.75
CA PRO A 256 7.60 -19.02 1.83
C PRO A 256 8.29 -20.34 1.43
N LEU A 257 9.63 -20.32 1.34
CA LEU A 257 10.42 -21.52 1.06
C LEU A 257 10.43 -22.46 2.28
N GLU A 258 10.71 -21.92 3.47
CA GLU A 258 10.58 -22.67 4.74
C GLU A 258 9.17 -23.23 4.94
N PHE A 259 8.13 -22.45 4.65
CA PHE A 259 6.74 -22.90 4.68
C PHE A 259 6.53 -24.09 3.74
N THR A 260 7.02 -23.99 2.49
CA THR A 260 6.90 -25.07 1.50
C THR A 260 7.56 -26.36 1.99
N ALA A 261 8.81 -26.31 2.46
CA ALA A 261 9.48 -27.46 3.06
C ALA A 261 8.74 -28.02 4.29
N SER A 262 8.22 -27.14 5.15
CA SER A 262 7.59 -27.56 6.41
C SER A 262 6.17 -28.11 6.28
N THR A 263 5.46 -27.81 5.18
CA THR A 263 4.05 -28.19 4.93
C THR A 263 3.94 -29.34 3.92
N LEU A 264 5.02 -29.66 3.22
CA LEU A 264 5.18 -30.91 2.48
C LEU A 264 4.98 -32.11 3.42
N GLY A 265 4.03 -32.99 3.09
CA GLY A 265 3.71 -34.20 3.87
C GLY A 265 2.82 -34.03 5.10
N LYS A 266 2.35 -32.82 5.44
CA LYS A 266 1.44 -32.63 6.59
C LYS A 266 -0.04 -32.64 6.19
N THR A 267 -0.82 -33.42 6.93
CA THR A 267 -2.28 -33.53 6.77
C THR A 267 -3.05 -32.65 7.75
N ASP A 268 -2.48 -32.37 8.93
CA ASP A 268 -3.03 -31.40 9.90
C ASP A 268 -2.93 -29.97 9.36
N ARG A 269 -4.02 -29.22 9.50
CA ARG A 269 -4.20 -27.87 8.93
C ARG A 269 -4.70 -26.91 9.99
N SER A 270 -4.09 -25.74 10.10
CA SER A 270 -4.61 -24.63 10.89
C SER A 270 -5.14 -23.51 9.99
N PRO A 271 -6.31 -22.90 10.28
CA PRO A 271 -6.84 -21.78 9.50
C PRO A 271 -5.91 -20.54 9.53
N ASP A 272 -5.05 -20.44 10.54
CA ASP A 272 -4.04 -19.40 10.70
C ASP A 272 -2.99 -19.39 9.56
N GLU A 273 -2.71 -20.53 8.92
CA GLU A 273 -1.72 -20.64 7.83
C GLU A 273 -2.09 -19.80 6.61
N LEU A 274 -3.37 -19.78 6.22
CA LEU A 274 -3.86 -18.96 5.10
C LEU A 274 -3.74 -17.47 5.43
N GLY A 275 -3.92 -17.09 6.70
CA GLY A 275 -3.66 -15.74 7.21
C GLY A 275 -2.17 -15.38 7.15
N ALA A 276 -1.29 -16.30 7.54
CA ALA A 276 0.15 -16.11 7.49
C ALA A 276 0.69 -15.96 6.06
N LEU A 277 0.20 -16.78 5.11
CA LEU A 277 0.52 -16.69 3.68
C LEU A 277 0.11 -15.33 3.08
N ARG A 278 -1.09 -14.84 3.40
CA ARG A 278 -1.53 -13.49 2.98
C ARG A 278 -0.63 -12.40 3.58
N LEU A 279 -0.27 -12.52 4.86
CA LEU A 279 0.55 -11.54 5.56
C LEU A 279 1.99 -11.47 4.99
N ILE A 280 2.59 -12.60 4.59
CA ILE A 280 3.91 -12.58 3.93
C ILE A 280 3.80 -12.04 2.49
N GLN A 281 2.73 -12.38 1.75
CA GLN A 281 2.45 -11.86 0.41
C GLN A 281 2.41 -10.32 0.42
N THR A 282 1.66 -9.73 1.36
CA THR A 282 1.60 -8.27 1.55
C THR A 282 2.98 -7.68 1.86
N LYS A 283 3.80 -8.32 2.72
CA LYS A 283 5.13 -7.81 3.07
C LYS A 283 6.11 -7.83 1.89
N ILE A 284 6.15 -8.91 1.11
CA ILE A 284 7.01 -9.02 -0.08
C ILE A 284 6.66 -7.89 -1.07
N VAL A 285 5.36 -7.67 -1.32
CA VAL A 285 4.89 -6.59 -2.21
C VAL A 285 5.21 -5.20 -1.65
N GLN A 286 5.07 -4.98 -0.34
CA GLN A 286 5.39 -3.71 0.30
C GLN A 286 6.89 -3.38 0.26
N GLU A 287 7.77 -4.35 0.54
CA GLU A 287 9.22 -4.14 0.49
C GLU A 287 9.69 -3.91 -0.96
N TYR A 288 9.16 -4.64 -1.93
CA TYR A 288 9.46 -4.42 -3.35
C TYR A 288 9.02 -3.01 -3.82
N ARG A 289 7.85 -2.54 -3.36
CA ARG A 289 7.37 -1.16 -3.60
C ARG A 289 8.24 -0.09 -2.95
N LYS A 290 8.81 -0.36 -1.77
CA LYS A 290 9.76 0.53 -1.09
C LYS A 290 11.08 0.65 -1.87
N MET A 291 11.50 -0.41 -2.56
CA MET A 291 12.69 -0.44 -3.43
C MET A 291 12.49 0.27 -4.78
N GLU A 292 11.30 0.21 -5.38
CA GLU A 292 11.07 0.70 -6.75
C GLU A 292 11.41 2.19 -6.96
N PRO A 293 10.95 3.15 -6.13
CA PRO A 293 11.40 4.53 -6.20
C PRO A 293 12.92 4.65 -6.00
N ALA A 294 13.51 3.88 -5.07
CA ALA A 294 14.95 3.94 -4.81
C ALA A 294 15.79 3.53 -6.04
N PHE A 295 15.35 2.54 -6.84
CA PHE A 295 15.96 2.26 -8.14
C PHE A 295 15.86 3.45 -9.11
N GLY A 296 14.74 4.19 -9.09
CA GLY A 296 14.55 5.39 -9.92
C GLY A 296 15.43 6.59 -9.50
N PHE A 297 15.77 6.72 -8.22
CA PHE A 297 16.68 7.75 -7.70
C PHE A 297 18.16 7.31 -7.67
N LEU A 298 18.46 6.06 -8.01
CA LEU A 298 19.81 5.50 -8.00
C LEU A 298 20.80 6.23 -8.95
N PRO A 299 20.40 6.73 -10.15
CA PRO A 299 21.28 7.52 -11.01
C PRO A 299 21.67 8.89 -10.42
N LEU A 300 20.91 9.38 -9.43
CA LEU A 300 21.13 10.64 -8.73
C LEU A 300 21.84 10.45 -7.37
N ASP A 301 22.30 9.23 -7.05
CA ASP A 301 22.93 8.95 -5.77
C ASP A 301 24.38 9.47 -5.69
N PHE A 302 24.74 9.94 -4.51
CA PHE A 302 26.13 10.20 -4.11
C PHE A 302 26.51 9.15 -3.08
N SER A 303 27.35 8.19 -3.45
CA SER A 303 27.66 7.06 -2.56
C SER A 303 29.15 6.80 -2.40
N VAL A 304 29.53 6.41 -1.18
CA VAL A 304 30.85 5.84 -0.87
C VAL A 304 30.64 4.37 -0.58
N GLY A 305 31.36 3.49 -1.27
CA GLY A 305 31.19 2.05 -1.15
C GLY A 305 31.96 1.23 -2.18
N LEU A 306 31.79 -0.10 -2.13
CA LEU A 306 32.35 -1.03 -3.11
C LEU A 306 31.50 -1.07 -4.38
N TRP A 307 30.18 -1.01 -4.25
CA TRP A 307 29.21 -1.06 -5.36
C TRP A 307 28.71 0.34 -5.73
N GLY A 308 28.72 0.63 -7.03
CA GLY A 308 28.17 1.85 -7.62
C GLY A 308 26.67 1.78 -7.92
N SER A 309 26.15 2.81 -8.58
CA SER A 309 24.74 2.86 -9.00
C SER A 309 24.41 1.83 -10.08
N GLU A 310 25.30 1.61 -11.05
CA GLU A 310 25.12 0.62 -12.12
C GLU A 310 25.13 -0.82 -11.57
N ASP A 311 26.08 -1.13 -10.69
CA ASP A 311 26.19 -2.41 -9.98
C ASP A 311 24.87 -2.77 -9.29
N VAL A 312 24.35 -1.87 -8.45
CA VAL A 312 23.14 -2.09 -7.67
C VAL A 312 21.88 -2.08 -8.57
N SER A 313 21.85 -1.27 -9.63
CA SER A 313 20.78 -1.29 -10.63
C SER A 313 20.64 -2.66 -11.29
N SER A 314 21.76 -3.34 -11.53
CA SER A 314 21.77 -4.66 -12.19
C SER A 314 21.13 -5.79 -11.37
N PHE A 315 20.89 -5.59 -10.07
CA PHE A 315 20.15 -6.55 -9.24
C PHE A 315 18.63 -6.44 -9.38
N LYS A 316 18.11 -5.33 -9.94
CA LYS A 316 16.66 -5.07 -10.05
C LYS A 316 15.92 -6.21 -10.74
N GLU A 317 16.44 -6.63 -11.88
CA GLU A 317 15.76 -7.60 -12.74
C GLU A 317 15.79 -9.03 -12.19
N PRO A 318 16.96 -9.59 -11.78
CA PRO A 318 16.98 -10.90 -11.11
C PRO A 318 16.15 -10.92 -9.81
N THR A 319 16.11 -9.82 -9.04
CA THR A 319 15.25 -9.72 -7.85
C THR A 319 13.76 -9.78 -8.22
N ARG A 320 13.33 -9.05 -9.28
CA ARG A 320 11.95 -9.09 -9.79
C ARG A 320 11.53 -10.50 -10.22
N GLN A 321 12.45 -11.24 -10.83
CA GLN A 321 12.22 -12.61 -11.28
C GLN A 321 12.12 -13.59 -10.10
N LEU A 322 13.02 -13.50 -9.11
CA LEU A 322 12.97 -14.33 -7.91
C LEU A 322 11.70 -14.07 -7.08
N VAL A 323 11.35 -12.80 -6.85
CA VAL A 323 10.08 -12.42 -6.20
C VAL A 323 8.89 -13.01 -6.96
N THR A 324 8.90 -12.98 -8.30
CA THR A 324 7.86 -13.59 -9.13
C THR A 324 7.78 -15.12 -8.94
N ALA A 325 8.91 -15.82 -8.87
CA ALA A 325 8.95 -17.27 -8.70
C ALA A 325 8.46 -17.70 -7.30
N VAL A 326 8.96 -17.06 -6.24
CA VAL A 326 8.52 -17.35 -4.85
C VAL A 326 7.05 -16.99 -4.64
N MET A 327 6.55 -15.90 -5.23
CA MET A 327 5.13 -15.57 -5.21
C MET A 327 4.26 -16.61 -5.95
N ALA A 328 4.80 -17.35 -6.92
CA ALA A 328 4.07 -18.44 -7.57
C ALA A 328 3.87 -19.65 -6.63
N LEU A 329 4.84 -19.94 -5.76
CA LEU A 329 4.74 -20.94 -4.69
C LEU A 329 3.74 -20.51 -3.60
N VAL A 330 3.80 -19.25 -3.15
CA VAL A 330 2.82 -18.69 -2.19
C VAL A 330 1.39 -18.84 -2.74
N GLU A 331 1.17 -18.45 -4.00
CA GLU A 331 -0.14 -18.56 -4.65
C GLU A 331 -0.59 -20.02 -4.80
N PHE A 332 0.34 -20.96 -5.09
CA PHE A 332 0.03 -22.39 -5.16
C PHE A 332 -0.51 -22.91 -3.82
N HIS A 333 0.16 -22.60 -2.71
CA HIS A 333 -0.30 -22.99 -1.37
C HIS A 333 -1.59 -22.30 -0.97
N MET A 334 -1.73 -20.99 -1.24
CA MET A 334 -2.97 -20.26 -0.98
C MET A 334 -4.15 -20.85 -1.76
N THR A 335 -3.97 -21.15 -3.04
CA THR A 335 -4.98 -21.82 -3.88
C THR A 335 -5.34 -23.20 -3.31
N ARG A 336 -4.34 -24.00 -2.93
CA ARG A 336 -4.54 -25.35 -2.37
C ARG A 336 -5.35 -25.30 -1.08
N LEU A 337 -4.92 -24.50 -0.10
CA LEU A 337 -5.59 -24.36 1.20
C LEU A 337 -7.02 -23.82 1.05
N TYR A 338 -7.19 -22.78 0.22
CA TYR A 338 -8.48 -22.16 0.00
C TYR A 338 -9.47 -23.10 -0.70
N ASN A 339 -9.05 -23.75 -1.80
CA ASN A 339 -9.91 -24.64 -2.56
C ASN A 339 -10.35 -25.87 -1.75
N VAL A 340 -9.49 -26.40 -0.87
CA VAL A 340 -9.83 -27.56 -0.03
C VAL A 340 -10.93 -27.20 0.97
N SER A 341 -10.77 -26.10 1.74
CA SER A 341 -11.81 -25.63 2.67
C SER A 341 -13.12 -25.27 1.94
N ARG A 342 -13.03 -24.65 0.76
CA ARG A 342 -14.20 -24.33 -0.07
C ARG A 342 -14.90 -25.59 -0.60
N THR A 343 -14.16 -26.62 -1.02
CA THR A 343 -14.70 -27.89 -1.51
C THR A 343 -15.38 -28.66 -0.38
N GLU A 344 -14.76 -28.71 0.80
CA GLU A 344 -15.35 -29.34 1.99
C GLU A 344 -16.68 -28.68 2.40
N ASN A 345 -16.76 -27.34 2.35
CA ASN A 345 -18.01 -26.62 2.63
C ASN A 345 -19.07 -26.83 1.54
N LEU A 346 -18.76 -26.62 0.27
CA LEU A 346 -19.72 -26.79 -0.84
C LEU A 346 -20.27 -28.23 -0.93
N LEU A 347 -19.44 -29.24 -0.66
CA LEU A 347 -19.89 -30.62 -0.61
C LEU A 347 -20.73 -30.91 0.63
N ARG A 348 -20.45 -30.30 1.79
CA ARG A 348 -21.32 -30.42 2.97
C ARG A 348 -22.69 -29.83 2.69
N ASP A 349 -22.74 -28.59 2.23
CA ASP A 349 -23.99 -27.88 1.92
C ASP A 349 -24.83 -28.70 0.92
N TYR A 350 -24.23 -29.18 -0.17
CA TYR A 350 -24.88 -30.01 -1.18
C TYR A 350 -25.36 -31.38 -0.66
N ILE A 351 -24.58 -32.05 0.20
CA ILE A 351 -24.96 -33.33 0.82
C ILE A 351 -26.11 -33.14 1.83
N ASP A 352 -26.15 -32.02 2.53
CA ASP A 352 -27.22 -31.72 3.48
C ASP A 352 -28.50 -31.26 2.75
N GLU A 353 -28.39 -30.49 1.65
CA GLU A 353 -29.50 -30.18 0.73
C GLU A 353 -30.11 -31.47 0.15
N THR A 354 -29.30 -32.33 -0.50
CA THR A 354 -29.78 -33.57 -1.15
C THR A 354 -30.37 -34.60 -0.18
N LYS A 355 -30.00 -34.57 1.11
CA LYS A 355 -30.66 -35.40 2.14
C LYS A 355 -32.00 -34.84 2.59
N ASN A 356 -32.14 -33.52 2.69
CA ASN A 356 -33.34 -32.86 3.18
C ASN A 356 -34.47 -32.81 2.12
N ASP A 357 -34.11 -32.78 0.84
CA ASP A 357 -35.05 -32.86 -0.30
C ASP A 357 -35.92 -34.13 -0.28
N HIS A 358 -35.49 -35.19 0.43
CA HIS A 358 -36.25 -36.41 0.64
C HIS A 358 -37.22 -36.38 1.85
N ILE A 359 -37.28 -35.29 2.63
CA ILE A 359 -37.94 -35.28 3.95
C ILE A 359 -38.96 -34.14 4.15
N SER A 360 -38.91 -33.01 3.42
CA SER A 360 -39.85 -31.89 3.68
C SER A 360 -40.28 -31.03 2.48
N ASP A 361 -41.59 -30.97 2.22
CA ASP A 361 -42.28 -29.99 1.37
C ASP A 361 -42.31 -28.54 1.95
N GLU A 362 -41.37 -28.18 2.81
CA GLU A 362 -41.31 -26.82 3.38
C GLU A 362 -40.59 -25.85 2.44
N LYS A 363 -41.15 -24.66 2.33
CA LYS A 363 -40.82 -23.60 1.38
C LYS A 363 -39.38 -23.07 1.58
N HIS A 364 -38.39 -23.80 1.06
CA HIS A 364 -36.97 -23.47 1.20
C HIS A 364 -36.69 -22.04 0.74
N ALA A 365 -35.92 -21.31 1.54
CA ALA A 365 -35.46 -19.96 1.18
C ALA A 365 -34.68 -20.03 -0.14
N HIS A 366 -34.90 -19.09 -1.05
CA HIS A 366 -34.15 -19.05 -2.31
C HIS A 366 -32.71 -18.63 -1.99
N ASP A 367 -31.80 -19.60 -2.12
CA ASP A 367 -30.42 -19.43 -1.73
C ASP A 367 -29.59 -18.88 -2.90
N VAL A 368 -29.14 -17.64 -2.76
CA VAL A 368 -28.53 -16.84 -3.84
C VAL A 368 -27.33 -17.56 -4.48
N GLY A 369 -27.35 -17.74 -5.80
CA GLY A 369 -26.34 -18.49 -6.54
C GLY A 369 -26.46 -20.02 -6.39
N GLY A 370 -27.56 -20.55 -5.85
CA GLY A 370 -27.77 -21.98 -5.60
C GLY A 370 -27.55 -22.86 -6.83
N HIS A 371 -28.04 -22.44 -8.01
CA HIS A 371 -27.81 -23.15 -9.27
C HIS A 371 -26.31 -23.29 -9.60
N GLN A 372 -25.52 -22.23 -9.43
CA GLN A 372 -24.08 -22.26 -9.67
C GLN A 372 -23.33 -23.06 -8.60
N ARG A 373 -23.78 -23.01 -7.33
CA ARG A 373 -23.22 -23.80 -6.22
C ARG A 373 -23.45 -25.29 -6.43
N SER A 374 -24.70 -25.70 -6.66
CA SER A 374 -25.09 -27.09 -6.94
C SER A 374 -24.34 -27.64 -8.17
N LYS A 375 -24.34 -26.92 -9.31
CA LYS A 375 -23.59 -27.35 -10.50
C LYS A 375 -22.07 -27.45 -10.31
N MET A 376 -21.49 -26.71 -9.36
CA MET A 376 -20.08 -26.85 -8.96
C MET A 376 -19.88 -28.02 -8.00
N ALA A 377 -20.80 -28.24 -7.06
CA ALA A 377 -20.76 -29.35 -6.12
C ALA A 377 -20.85 -30.71 -6.84
N GLU A 378 -21.77 -30.85 -7.81
CA GLU A 378 -21.89 -32.04 -8.67
C GLU A 378 -20.56 -32.36 -9.40
N LEU A 379 -19.88 -31.34 -9.93
CA LEU A 379 -18.57 -31.49 -10.59
C LEU A 379 -17.50 -31.95 -9.59
N LEU A 380 -17.50 -31.39 -8.37
CA LEU A 380 -16.53 -31.72 -7.32
C LEU A 380 -16.77 -33.11 -6.73
N ASP A 381 -18.02 -33.53 -6.56
CA ASP A 381 -18.37 -34.86 -6.08
C ASP A 381 -18.06 -35.94 -7.11
N GLY A 382 -18.27 -35.65 -8.40
CA GLY A 382 -17.79 -36.49 -9.51
C GLY A 382 -16.26 -36.68 -9.53
N PHE A 383 -15.48 -35.73 -8.99
CA PHE A 383 -14.04 -35.92 -8.79
C PHE A 383 -13.68 -36.70 -7.52
N ARG A 384 -14.61 -36.84 -6.56
CA ARG A 384 -14.41 -37.57 -5.30
C ARG A 384 -14.79 -39.04 -5.42
N THR A 385 -15.90 -39.32 -6.12
CA THR A 385 -16.40 -40.68 -6.36
C THR A 385 -15.54 -41.47 -7.34
N ALA A 386 -14.80 -40.80 -8.23
CA ALA A 386 -13.87 -41.42 -9.19
C ALA A 386 -12.51 -41.84 -8.60
N GLY A 387 -12.44 -42.09 -7.29
CA GLY A 387 -11.26 -42.56 -6.57
C GLY A 387 -10.39 -41.44 -6.01
N ASP A 388 -10.29 -41.37 -4.67
CA ASP A 388 -9.45 -40.44 -3.92
C ASP A 388 -7.96 -40.89 -3.92
N HIS A 389 -7.45 -41.16 -5.12
CA HIS A 389 -6.09 -41.65 -5.37
C HIS A 389 -5.06 -40.55 -5.06
N HIS A 390 -4.70 -40.49 -3.79
CA HIS A 390 -3.51 -39.79 -3.31
C HIS A 390 -2.27 -40.39 -4.00
N ILE A 391 -1.24 -39.56 -4.22
CA ILE A 391 0.11 -40.04 -4.55
C ILE A 391 0.50 -41.04 -3.46
N GLY A 392 0.92 -42.25 -3.84
CA GLY A 392 1.28 -43.32 -2.93
C GLY A 392 2.27 -42.86 -1.86
N ASP A 393 2.08 -43.33 -0.63
CA ASP A 393 2.82 -42.87 0.56
C ASP A 393 4.36 -42.95 0.43
N GLU A 394 4.88 -43.76 -0.48
CA GLU A 394 6.31 -43.90 -0.78
C GLU A 394 6.78 -42.82 -1.79
N ALA A 395 6.15 -42.73 -2.97
CA ALA A 395 6.39 -41.66 -3.94
C ALA A 395 6.17 -40.25 -3.35
N ALA A 396 5.19 -40.10 -2.46
CA ALA A 396 4.96 -38.87 -1.71
C ALA A 396 6.16 -38.52 -0.80
N LYS A 397 6.71 -39.48 -0.06
CA LYS A 397 7.89 -39.26 0.82
C LYS A 397 9.12 -38.89 0.01
N ASP A 398 9.36 -39.54 -1.12
CA ASP A 398 10.51 -39.25 -1.97
C ASP A 398 10.39 -37.86 -2.61
N LEU A 399 9.21 -37.50 -3.16
CA LEU A 399 8.94 -36.14 -3.65
C LEU A 399 9.11 -35.07 -2.55
N ILE A 400 8.66 -35.35 -1.32
CA ILE A 400 8.86 -34.46 -0.16
C ILE A 400 10.35 -34.29 0.14
N LYS A 401 11.12 -35.38 0.14
CA LYS A 401 12.55 -35.40 0.42
C LYS A 401 13.32 -34.59 -0.62
N PHE A 402 13.19 -34.91 -1.91
CA PHE A 402 13.87 -34.19 -3.00
C PHE A 402 13.52 -32.69 -3.00
N SER A 403 12.25 -32.36 -2.76
CA SER A 403 11.80 -30.96 -2.64
C SER A 403 12.43 -30.25 -1.43
N THR A 404 12.55 -30.93 -0.29
CA THR A 404 13.13 -30.37 0.94
C THR A 404 14.63 -30.13 0.74
N ASP A 405 15.36 -31.12 0.25
CA ASP A 405 16.80 -31.03 -0.04
C ASP A 405 17.09 -29.85 -0.99
N ALA A 406 16.31 -29.70 -2.06
CA ALA A 406 16.46 -28.59 -3.00
C ALA A 406 16.11 -27.21 -2.39
N ILE A 407 15.07 -27.13 -1.56
CA ILE A 407 14.70 -25.91 -0.84
C ILE A 407 15.78 -25.50 0.17
N GLU A 408 16.41 -26.44 0.88
CA GLU A 408 17.49 -26.14 1.82
C GLU A 408 18.68 -25.46 1.14
N VAL A 409 19.05 -25.88 -0.08
CA VAL A 409 20.10 -25.20 -0.85
C VAL A 409 19.68 -23.79 -1.25
N CYS A 410 18.41 -23.56 -1.64
CA CYS A 410 17.92 -22.20 -1.90
C CYS A 410 17.98 -21.31 -0.64
N LEU A 411 17.64 -21.85 0.53
CA LEU A 411 17.71 -21.15 1.81
C LEU A 411 19.17 -20.80 2.19
N GLU A 412 20.11 -21.70 1.90
CA GLU A 412 21.56 -21.46 2.04
C GLU A 412 22.03 -20.33 1.10
N SER A 413 21.60 -20.35 -0.17
CA SER A 413 21.90 -19.31 -1.16
C SER A 413 21.35 -17.94 -0.78
N LEU A 414 20.11 -17.85 -0.26
CA LEU A 414 19.53 -16.60 0.24
C LEU A 414 20.34 -16.00 1.41
N ASP A 415 20.78 -16.84 2.34
CA ASP A 415 21.59 -16.39 3.48
C ASP A 415 22.99 -15.93 3.03
N LEU A 416 23.65 -16.66 2.11
CA LEU A 416 24.94 -16.24 1.54
C LEU A 416 24.83 -14.94 0.71
N MET A 417 23.76 -14.75 -0.06
CA MET A 417 23.49 -13.48 -0.75
C MET A 417 23.34 -12.33 0.24
N LYS A 418 22.56 -12.53 1.32
CA LYS A 418 22.40 -11.56 2.40
C LYS A 418 23.73 -11.25 3.08
N GLN A 419 24.54 -12.24 3.42
CA GLN A 419 25.88 -12.04 4.01
C GLN A 419 26.81 -11.22 3.09
N CYS A 420 26.80 -11.50 1.78
CA CYS A 420 27.56 -10.74 0.78
C CYS A 420 27.15 -9.26 0.74
N ILE A 421 25.85 -8.98 0.67
CA ILE A 421 25.31 -7.61 0.69
C ILE A 421 25.66 -6.92 2.01
N HIS A 422 25.43 -7.60 3.14
CA HIS A 422 25.65 -7.08 4.48
C HIS A 422 27.11 -6.67 4.71
N MET A 423 28.07 -7.50 4.28
CA MET A 423 29.50 -7.17 4.41
C MET A 423 29.89 -5.95 3.57
N VAL A 424 29.31 -5.79 2.37
CA VAL A 424 29.54 -4.62 1.51
C VAL A 424 28.91 -3.36 2.08
N ASN A 425 27.71 -3.47 2.66
CA ASN A 425 26.94 -2.31 3.08
C ASN A 425 27.35 -1.78 4.47
N SER A 426 27.62 -2.67 5.44
CA SER A 426 27.92 -2.31 6.83
C SER A 426 29.33 -1.72 7.06
N ARG A 427 30.31 -2.03 6.20
CA ARG A 427 31.75 -1.75 6.40
C ARG A 427 32.32 -0.67 5.48
N ARG A 428 31.49 0.26 5.01
CA ARG A 428 31.86 1.33 4.04
C ARG A 428 32.91 2.33 4.54
N TRP A 429 32.78 2.79 5.79
CA TRP A 429 33.58 3.90 6.34
C TRP A 429 34.63 3.45 7.35
N PHE A 430 34.31 2.46 8.17
CA PHE A 430 35.15 1.96 9.26
C PHE A 430 35.16 0.41 9.24
N ARG A 431 36.27 -0.19 9.67
CA ARG A 431 36.52 -1.65 9.65
C ARG A 431 36.30 -2.28 8.26
N ARG A 432 37.23 -2.04 7.32
CA ARG A 432 37.26 -2.80 6.05
C ARG A 432 37.26 -4.31 6.34
N PRO A 433 36.53 -5.14 5.55
CA PRO A 433 36.59 -6.59 5.72
C PRO A 433 38.01 -7.11 5.48
N ALA A 434 38.41 -8.13 6.23
CA ALA A 434 39.69 -8.79 6.01
C ALA A 434 39.67 -9.52 4.66
N ALA A 435 40.82 -9.58 3.97
CA ALA A 435 40.91 -10.29 2.69
C ALA A 435 40.50 -11.76 2.85
N GLU A 436 40.96 -12.41 3.92
CA GLU A 436 40.63 -13.79 4.29
C GLU A 436 39.14 -14.02 4.53
N GLU A 437 38.47 -13.12 5.25
CA GLU A 437 37.02 -13.18 5.53
C GLU A 437 36.21 -13.10 4.22
N ARG A 438 36.62 -12.22 3.31
CA ARG A 438 36.02 -12.07 1.98
C ARG A 438 36.30 -13.27 1.09
N GLU A 439 37.52 -13.82 1.10
CA GLU A 439 37.86 -15.02 0.34
C GLU A 439 37.11 -16.26 0.86
N ALA A 440 36.96 -16.40 2.19
CA ALA A 440 36.19 -17.48 2.78
C ALA A 440 34.72 -17.42 2.34
N LEU A 441 34.10 -16.23 2.41
CA LEU A 441 32.74 -16.02 1.90
C LEU A 441 32.65 -16.26 0.38
N HIS A 442 33.67 -15.85 -0.38
CA HIS A 442 33.75 -16.09 -1.82
C HIS A 442 33.79 -17.58 -2.16
N ARG A 443 34.66 -18.36 -1.51
CA ARG A 443 34.77 -19.81 -1.69
C ARG A 443 33.47 -20.55 -1.34
N ARG A 444 32.82 -20.16 -0.24
CA ARG A 444 31.50 -20.72 0.14
C ARG A 444 30.44 -20.41 -0.91
N ALA A 445 30.35 -19.16 -1.38
CA ALA A 445 29.40 -18.78 -2.41
C ALA A 445 29.64 -19.50 -3.75
N THR A 446 30.89 -19.74 -4.18
CA THR A 446 31.17 -20.59 -5.36
C THR A 446 30.64 -22.00 -5.15
N ALA A 447 31.01 -22.65 -4.04
CA ALA A 447 30.63 -24.04 -3.76
C ALA A 447 29.11 -24.21 -3.64
N THR A 448 28.40 -23.28 -2.99
CA THR A 448 26.93 -23.33 -2.90
C THR A 448 26.27 -23.01 -4.24
N LEU A 449 26.87 -22.21 -5.13
CA LEU A 449 26.37 -21.98 -6.49
C LEU A 449 26.50 -23.24 -7.36
N GLU A 450 27.64 -23.93 -7.31
CA GLU A 450 27.84 -25.23 -7.96
C GLU A 450 26.86 -26.29 -7.41
N LYS A 451 26.68 -26.34 -6.09
CA LYS A 451 25.68 -27.20 -5.42
C LYS A 451 24.25 -26.88 -5.87
N LEU A 452 23.90 -25.60 -6.02
CA LEU A 452 22.58 -25.15 -6.48
C LEU A 452 22.31 -25.52 -7.95
N HIS A 453 23.34 -25.48 -8.80
CA HIS A 453 23.26 -25.93 -10.19
C HIS A 453 23.06 -27.45 -10.28
N LEU A 454 23.80 -28.23 -9.48
CA LEU A 454 23.69 -29.69 -9.46
C LEU A 454 22.35 -30.17 -8.87
N ILE A 455 21.91 -29.62 -7.74
CA ILE A 455 20.65 -30.03 -7.08
C ILE A 455 19.43 -29.72 -7.95
N ARG A 456 19.50 -28.68 -8.80
CA ARG A 456 18.45 -28.38 -9.78
C ARG A 456 18.29 -29.52 -10.79
N ILE A 457 19.40 -30.02 -11.34
CA ILE A 457 19.41 -31.07 -12.36
C ILE A 457 18.90 -32.39 -11.76
N SER A 458 19.39 -32.75 -10.57
CA SER A 458 18.91 -33.96 -9.89
C SER A 458 17.44 -33.84 -9.46
N PHE A 459 17.02 -32.74 -8.82
CA PHE A 459 15.63 -32.53 -8.41
C PHE A 459 14.64 -32.72 -9.56
N VAL A 460 14.90 -32.10 -10.72
CA VAL A 460 14.04 -32.21 -11.90
C VAL A 460 13.98 -33.66 -12.40
N HIS A 461 15.12 -34.37 -12.45
CA HIS A 461 15.15 -35.76 -12.88
C HIS A 461 14.44 -36.68 -11.88
N ASP A 462 14.83 -36.64 -10.61
CA ASP A 462 14.36 -37.53 -9.55
C ASP A 462 12.85 -37.34 -9.30
N ALA A 463 12.35 -36.10 -9.28
CA ALA A 463 10.92 -35.82 -9.14
C ALA A 463 10.10 -36.30 -10.35
N THR A 464 10.59 -36.05 -11.57
CA THR A 464 9.94 -36.52 -12.79
C THR A 464 9.88 -38.05 -12.85
N GLU A 465 10.98 -38.76 -12.58
CA GLU A 465 10.98 -40.23 -12.58
C GLU A 465 10.09 -40.82 -11.48
N THR A 466 10.03 -40.19 -10.30
CA THR A 466 9.11 -40.60 -9.22
C THR A 466 7.64 -40.47 -9.67
N LEU A 467 7.28 -39.38 -10.36
CA LEU A 467 5.96 -39.21 -10.95
C LEU A 467 5.68 -40.22 -12.08
N VAL A 468 6.66 -40.52 -12.93
CA VAL A 468 6.53 -41.55 -13.98
C VAL A 468 6.29 -42.94 -13.38
N ALA A 469 7.00 -43.29 -12.30
CA ALA A 469 6.85 -44.58 -11.63
C ALA A 469 5.48 -44.73 -10.96
N GLU A 470 5.03 -43.71 -10.22
CA GLU A 470 3.72 -43.68 -9.55
C GLU A 470 2.56 -43.81 -10.55
N TYR A 471 2.64 -43.11 -11.69
CA TYR A 471 1.61 -43.15 -12.73
C TYR A 471 1.88 -44.22 -13.82
N SER A 472 2.78 -45.17 -13.59
CA SER A 472 3.12 -46.27 -14.53
C SER A 472 1.88 -47.02 -15.06
N GLN A 473 1.02 -47.50 -14.16
CA GLN A 473 -0.22 -48.22 -14.50
C GLN A 473 -1.21 -47.38 -15.33
N PHE A 474 -1.14 -46.05 -15.24
CA PHE A 474 -1.98 -45.15 -16.04
C PHE A 474 -1.51 -45.07 -17.50
N PHE A 475 -0.23 -45.35 -17.78
CA PHE A 475 0.32 -45.42 -19.15
C PHE A 475 0.06 -46.77 -19.83
N GLU A 476 -0.05 -47.86 -19.06
CA GLU A 476 -0.10 -49.24 -19.59
C GLU A 476 -1.51 -49.77 -19.91
N ASP A 477 -2.55 -49.38 -19.16
CA ASP A 477 -3.92 -49.90 -19.35
C ASP A 477 -4.81 -48.93 -20.17
N PRO A 478 -5.28 -49.29 -21.39
CA PRO A 478 -6.17 -48.47 -22.21
C PRO A 478 -7.66 -48.54 -21.82
N ASP A 479 -8.13 -49.59 -21.15
CA ASP A 479 -9.56 -49.86 -20.93
C ASP A 479 -10.11 -49.20 -19.65
N ALA A 480 -9.24 -48.80 -18.72
CA ALA A 480 -9.58 -48.11 -17.47
C ALA A 480 -10.00 -46.61 -17.65
N GLN A 481 -10.90 -46.30 -18.59
CA GLN A 481 -11.26 -44.92 -18.97
C GLN A 481 -11.82 -44.03 -17.84
N GLY A 482 -12.48 -44.61 -16.85
CA GLY A 482 -13.04 -43.87 -15.70
C GLY A 482 -11.95 -43.34 -14.76
N ASP A 483 -10.94 -44.16 -14.49
CA ASP A 483 -9.87 -43.91 -13.52
C ASP A 483 -8.76 -43.00 -14.10
N ARG A 484 -8.55 -43.08 -15.42
CA ARG A 484 -7.58 -42.24 -16.16
C ARG A 484 -7.72 -40.73 -15.87
N ARG A 485 -8.94 -40.22 -15.70
CA ARG A 485 -9.19 -38.76 -15.57
C ARG A 485 -8.85 -38.22 -14.18
N THR A 486 -9.13 -38.97 -13.12
CA THR A 486 -8.76 -38.63 -11.74
C THR A 486 -7.25 -38.72 -11.54
N ARG A 487 -6.61 -39.79 -12.05
CA ARG A 487 -5.14 -39.95 -12.00
C ARG A 487 -4.40 -38.81 -12.72
N ALA A 488 -4.85 -38.41 -13.91
CA ALA A 488 -4.25 -37.29 -14.66
C ALA A 488 -4.25 -35.95 -13.90
N ARG A 489 -5.22 -35.72 -13.00
CA ARG A 489 -5.26 -34.50 -12.16
C ARG A 489 -4.11 -34.46 -11.15
N GLY A 490 -3.79 -35.60 -10.53
CA GLY A 490 -2.67 -35.72 -9.59
C GLY A 490 -1.33 -35.44 -10.28
N LEU A 491 -1.10 -36.07 -11.43
CA LEU A 491 0.08 -35.85 -12.27
C LEU A 491 0.25 -34.37 -12.67
N VAL A 492 -0.82 -33.70 -13.14
CA VAL A 492 -0.77 -32.27 -13.49
C VAL A 492 -0.45 -31.40 -12.27
N VAL A 493 -0.98 -31.70 -11.08
CA VAL A 493 -0.67 -30.95 -9.85
C VAL A 493 0.79 -31.17 -9.42
N GLY A 494 1.31 -32.40 -9.53
CA GLY A 494 2.72 -32.73 -9.30
C GLY A 494 3.65 -31.95 -10.23
N MET A 495 3.39 -31.98 -11.55
CA MET A 495 4.20 -31.26 -12.54
C MET A 495 4.16 -29.73 -12.37
N VAL A 496 3.02 -29.17 -11.96
CA VAL A 496 2.92 -27.73 -11.64
C VAL A 496 3.73 -27.37 -10.39
N PHE A 497 3.79 -28.27 -9.41
CA PHE A 497 4.57 -28.09 -8.19
C PHE A 497 6.07 -28.19 -8.47
N GLU A 498 6.51 -29.20 -9.21
CA GLU A 498 7.89 -29.39 -9.67
C GLU A 498 8.39 -28.15 -10.42
N GLU A 499 7.64 -27.67 -11.42
CA GLU A 499 8.00 -26.47 -12.21
C GLU A 499 8.07 -25.19 -11.34
N HIS A 500 7.25 -25.09 -10.29
CA HIS A 500 7.32 -23.95 -9.36
C HIS A 500 8.57 -23.99 -8.46
N ILE A 501 9.00 -25.17 -8.01
CA ILE A 501 10.26 -25.33 -7.29
C ILE A 501 11.46 -25.13 -8.24
N ALA A 502 11.48 -25.78 -9.39
CA ALA A 502 12.56 -25.68 -10.38
C ALA A 502 12.80 -24.23 -10.83
N ASN A 503 11.74 -23.46 -11.08
CA ASN A 503 11.83 -22.04 -11.39
C ASN A 503 12.29 -21.19 -10.19
N ALA A 504 11.93 -21.53 -8.96
CA ALA A 504 12.45 -20.85 -7.77
C ALA A 504 13.96 -21.09 -7.58
N ILE A 505 14.44 -22.31 -7.85
CA ILE A 505 15.88 -22.65 -7.86
C ILE A 505 16.60 -21.83 -8.95
N ASP A 506 16.13 -21.87 -10.19
CA ASP A 506 16.71 -21.14 -11.34
C ASP A 506 16.79 -19.62 -11.11
N LYS A 507 15.77 -18.99 -10.50
CA LYS A 507 15.82 -17.55 -10.19
C LYS A 507 16.68 -17.22 -8.96
N THR A 508 16.86 -18.18 -8.05
CA THR A 508 17.82 -18.04 -6.94
C THR A 508 19.25 -18.10 -7.49
N GLU A 509 19.52 -19.04 -8.41
CA GLU A 509 20.80 -19.18 -9.13
C GLU A 509 21.14 -17.91 -9.91
N ALA A 510 20.18 -17.37 -10.68
CA ALA A 510 20.37 -16.15 -11.47
C ALA A 510 20.69 -14.90 -10.62
N LEU A 511 19.99 -14.70 -9.49
CA LEU A 511 20.27 -13.58 -8.58
C LEU A 511 21.62 -13.77 -7.87
N MET A 512 21.89 -14.98 -7.38
CA MET A 512 23.14 -15.32 -6.69
C MET A 512 24.35 -15.12 -7.60
N SER A 513 24.29 -15.64 -8.83
CA SER A 513 25.32 -15.46 -9.86
C SER A 513 25.58 -13.99 -10.16
N ARG A 514 24.54 -13.16 -10.26
CA ARG A 514 24.71 -11.71 -10.52
C ARG A 514 25.32 -10.97 -9.34
N ILE A 515 24.83 -11.19 -8.12
CA ILE A 515 25.40 -10.60 -6.89
C ILE A 515 26.86 -11.04 -6.75
N PHE A 516 27.15 -12.32 -6.99
CA PHE A 516 28.48 -12.89 -6.83
C PHE A 516 29.50 -12.37 -7.85
N THR A 517 29.08 -12.19 -9.11
CA THR A 517 29.91 -11.59 -10.16
C THR A 517 30.33 -10.17 -9.77
N VAL A 518 29.37 -9.33 -9.39
CA VAL A 518 29.62 -7.96 -8.92
C VAL A 518 30.49 -7.97 -7.65
N PHE A 519 30.23 -8.89 -6.71
CA PHE A 519 31.04 -9.06 -5.50
C PHE A 519 32.48 -9.49 -5.80
N ARG A 520 32.75 -10.25 -6.86
CA ARG A 520 34.13 -10.59 -7.27
C ARG A 520 34.86 -9.38 -7.85
N GLU A 521 34.21 -8.62 -8.72
CA GLU A 521 34.82 -7.51 -9.48
C GLU A 521 35.09 -6.27 -8.62
N SER A 522 34.20 -5.96 -7.67
CA SER A 522 34.23 -4.76 -6.83
C SER A 522 35.16 -4.87 -5.61
N THR A 523 36.47 -4.83 -5.83
CA THR A 523 37.48 -5.04 -4.76
C THR A 523 37.91 -3.77 -3.99
N LYS A 524 37.66 -2.56 -4.51
CA LYS A 524 38.15 -1.30 -3.91
C LYS A 524 36.99 -0.34 -3.61
N THR A 525 36.96 0.21 -2.39
CA THR A 525 36.02 1.29 -2.02
C THR A 525 36.28 2.55 -2.84
N ARG A 526 35.26 3.08 -3.52
CA ARG A 526 35.33 4.30 -4.35
C ARG A 526 34.27 5.32 -3.90
N LEU A 527 34.50 6.57 -4.29
CA LEU A 527 33.47 7.63 -4.30
C LEU A 527 32.79 7.59 -5.67
N TRP A 528 31.47 7.41 -5.67
CA TRP A 528 30.64 7.36 -6.86
C TRP A 528 29.85 8.67 -6.99
N TRP A 529 29.95 9.28 -8.17
CA TRP A 529 29.28 10.52 -8.55
C TRP A 529 27.98 10.20 -9.31
N PRO A 530 26.96 11.09 -9.28
CA PRO A 530 25.70 10.87 -10.00
C PRO A 530 25.91 10.83 -11.51
N LEU A 531 25.16 9.97 -12.19
CA LEU A 531 25.35 9.66 -13.62
C LEU A 531 24.88 10.81 -14.53
N SER A 532 23.84 11.56 -14.16
CA SER A 532 23.50 12.86 -14.80
C SER A 532 22.37 13.62 -14.11
N LEU A 533 22.46 14.95 -14.11
CA LEU A 533 21.40 15.86 -13.59
C LEU A 533 20.17 15.95 -14.51
N THR A 534 20.29 15.54 -15.78
CA THR A 534 19.18 15.52 -16.75
C THR A 534 18.05 14.59 -16.32
N HIS A 535 18.35 13.51 -15.60
CA HIS A 535 17.36 12.61 -15.01
C HIS A 535 16.53 13.28 -13.91
N ALA A 536 17.10 14.22 -13.15
CA ALA A 536 16.34 15.00 -12.17
C ALA A 536 15.37 15.97 -12.85
N ALA A 537 15.79 16.62 -13.95
CA ALA A 537 14.90 17.46 -14.75
C ALA A 537 13.75 16.66 -15.37
N ALA A 538 14.05 15.48 -15.94
CA ALA A 538 13.05 14.56 -16.48
C ALA A 538 12.09 13.99 -15.41
N TRP A 539 12.53 13.87 -14.15
CA TRP A 539 11.64 13.52 -13.04
C TRP A 539 10.69 14.66 -12.65
N VAL A 540 11.18 15.91 -12.63
CA VAL A 540 10.36 17.10 -12.30
C VAL A 540 9.29 17.35 -13.38
N THR A 541 9.62 17.16 -14.65
CA THR A 541 8.69 17.34 -15.77
C THR A 541 7.84 16.09 -16.07
N GLY A 542 8.34 14.90 -15.73
CA GLY A 542 7.71 13.63 -16.03
C GLY A 542 6.55 13.29 -15.10
N THR A 543 5.38 12.98 -15.67
CA THR A 543 4.23 12.41 -14.97
C THR A 543 4.54 11.03 -14.38
N HIS A 544 5.28 10.18 -15.09
CA HIS A 544 5.34 8.73 -14.84
C HIS A 544 6.15 8.25 -13.62
N ILE A 545 7.12 9.01 -13.09
CA ILE A 545 7.91 8.54 -11.94
C ILE A 545 7.27 9.03 -10.63
N LYS A 546 6.75 8.09 -9.82
CA LYS A 546 6.11 8.37 -8.53
C LYS A 546 7.13 8.89 -7.51
N ALA A 547 6.72 9.86 -6.69
CA ALA A 547 7.57 10.41 -5.63
C ALA A 547 7.73 9.38 -4.49
N PRO A 548 8.87 9.34 -3.79
CA PRO A 548 9.13 8.35 -2.76
C PRO A 548 8.31 8.67 -1.49
N ILE A 549 7.18 7.97 -1.36
CA ILE A 549 6.39 7.69 -0.15
C ILE A 549 6.58 8.68 1.02
N MET A 550 6.07 9.90 0.89
CA MET A 550 5.91 10.83 2.03
C MET A 550 4.59 11.62 2.05
N ALA A 551 3.79 11.56 0.99
CA ALA A 551 2.39 11.94 1.01
C ALA A 551 1.53 10.67 1.05
N THR A 552 0.36 10.72 1.70
CA THR A 552 -0.72 9.75 1.44
C THR A 552 -0.97 9.75 -0.06
N ALA A 553 -0.82 8.59 -0.71
CA ALA A 553 -1.07 8.48 -2.15
C ALA A 553 -2.52 8.91 -2.41
N THR A 554 -2.70 10.05 -3.07
CA THR A 554 -3.98 10.40 -3.65
C THR A 554 -4.23 9.37 -4.74
N ASP A 555 -5.23 8.53 -4.55
CA ASP A 555 -5.65 7.54 -5.55
C ASP A 555 -5.87 8.27 -6.89
N ASP A 556 -5.29 7.74 -7.97
CA ASP A 556 -5.42 8.36 -9.30
C ASP A 556 -6.90 8.47 -9.65
N ASP A 557 -7.34 9.63 -10.18
CA ASP A 557 -8.76 9.85 -10.49
C ASP A 557 -9.26 8.72 -11.38
N PRO A 558 -10.25 7.94 -10.94
CA PRO A 558 -10.64 6.72 -11.64
C PRO A 558 -11.10 7.07 -13.06
N ASP A 559 -11.68 8.25 -13.29
CA ASP A 559 -12.18 8.66 -14.60
C ASP A 559 -11.10 9.16 -15.56
N GLN A 560 -9.84 9.23 -15.13
CA GLN A 560 -8.72 9.18 -16.05
C GLN A 560 -8.54 7.74 -16.54
N VAL A 561 -8.81 7.52 -17.83
CA VAL A 561 -8.51 6.24 -18.48
C VAL A 561 -6.99 6.03 -18.38
N THR A 562 -6.57 5.04 -17.59
CA THR A 562 -5.20 4.56 -17.49
C THR A 562 -4.64 4.39 -18.90
N ASP A 563 -3.46 4.96 -19.15
CA ASP A 563 -2.87 4.99 -20.51
C ASP A 563 -2.72 3.59 -21.14
N LEU A 564 -2.73 2.54 -20.31
CA LEU A 564 -2.57 1.15 -20.70
C LEU A 564 -3.85 0.50 -21.22
N THR A 565 -5.02 0.89 -20.72
CA THR A 565 -6.28 0.52 -21.36
C THR A 565 -6.33 1.15 -22.75
N LYS A 566 -5.77 2.36 -22.93
CA LYS A 566 -5.55 2.93 -24.26
C LYS A 566 -4.53 2.12 -25.06
N VAL A 567 -3.36 1.75 -24.52
CA VAL A 567 -2.34 0.97 -25.27
C VAL A 567 -2.85 -0.41 -25.70
N ALA A 568 -3.52 -1.15 -24.81
CA ALA A 568 -4.11 -2.45 -25.15
C ALA A 568 -5.21 -2.30 -26.20
N GLN A 569 -6.14 -1.35 -26.01
CA GLN A 569 -7.20 -1.07 -27.00
C GLN A 569 -6.64 -0.50 -28.31
N GLU A 570 -5.54 0.24 -28.28
CA GLU A 570 -4.90 0.78 -29.48
C GLU A 570 -4.18 -0.31 -30.26
N LYS A 571 -3.49 -1.25 -29.60
CA LYS A 571 -2.96 -2.45 -30.26
C LYS A 571 -4.09 -3.33 -30.83
N LEU A 572 -5.20 -3.49 -30.11
CA LEU A 572 -6.39 -4.19 -30.62
C LEU A 572 -7.09 -3.44 -31.77
N ARG A 573 -7.05 -2.10 -31.80
CA ARG A 573 -7.54 -1.29 -32.92
C ARG A 573 -6.64 -1.40 -34.14
N ILE A 574 -5.33 -1.32 -33.95
CA ILE A 574 -4.33 -1.51 -35.01
C ILE A 574 -4.49 -2.90 -35.66
N SER A 575 -4.78 -3.94 -34.86
CA SER A 575 -5.00 -5.29 -35.41
C SER A 575 -6.37 -5.52 -36.05
N ARG A 576 -7.42 -4.75 -35.71
CA ARG A 576 -8.81 -4.98 -36.18
C ARG A 576 -9.39 -3.89 -37.09
N GLY A 577 -8.70 -2.77 -37.30
CA GLY A 577 -9.04 -1.74 -38.29
C GLY A 577 -10.32 -0.91 -38.03
N TYR A 578 -11.08 -1.17 -36.97
CA TYR A 578 -12.33 -0.46 -36.65
C TYR A 578 -12.17 0.52 -35.49
N GLY A 579 -12.64 1.76 -35.70
CA GLY A 579 -12.65 2.83 -34.70
C GLY A 579 -14.06 3.23 -34.25
N SER A 580 -14.23 3.55 -32.97
CA SER A 580 -15.45 4.20 -32.47
C SER A 580 -15.63 5.59 -33.10
N LYS A 581 -16.85 5.95 -33.52
CA LYS A 581 -17.17 7.29 -34.08
C LYS A 581 -16.60 8.40 -33.18
N GLN A 582 -15.72 9.23 -33.73
CA GLN A 582 -15.16 10.36 -32.98
C GLN A 582 -16.25 11.38 -32.64
N ARG A 583 -16.31 11.79 -31.37
CA ARG A 583 -17.19 12.88 -30.93
C ARG A 583 -16.69 14.22 -31.49
N SER A 584 -17.64 15.10 -31.84
CA SER A 584 -17.36 16.46 -32.34
C SER A 584 -16.46 17.24 -31.37
N ILE A 585 -15.67 18.18 -31.91
CA ILE A 585 -14.70 18.96 -31.12
C ILE A 585 -15.42 19.77 -30.04
N ILE A 586 -16.52 20.44 -30.38
CA ILE A 586 -17.35 21.21 -29.44
C ILE A 586 -17.91 20.32 -28.33
N GLY A 587 -18.46 19.14 -28.69
CA GLY A 587 -18.95 18.18 -27.70
C GLY A 587 -17.84 17.66 -26.79
N ARG A 588 -16.63 17.48 -27.30
CA ARG A 588 -15.44 17.07 -26.51
C ARG A 588 -15.00 18.15 -25.53
N VAL A 589 -15.02 19.42 -25.93
CA VAL A 589 -14.68 20.56 -25.06
C VAL A 589 -15.72 20.75 -23.97
N ILE A 590 -17.01 20.84 -24.32
CA ILE A 590 -18.10 21.04 -23.34
C ILE A 590 -18.12 19.89 -22.32
N LEU A 591 -18.08 18.64 -22.81
CA LEU A 591 -18.12 17.48 -21.93
C LEU A 591 -16.83 17.35 -21.11
N GLY A 592 -15.67 17.76 -21.66
CA GLY A 592 -14.40 17.83 -20.95
C GLY A 592 -14.41 18.83 -19.81
N THR A 593 -14.87 20.06 -20.03
CA THR A 593 -15.02 21.08 -18.99
C THR A 593 -16.03 20.65 -17.92
N TYR A 594 -17.15 20.03 -18.32
CA TYR A 594 -18.12 19.47 -17.38
C TYR A 594 -17.50 18.36 -16.50
N HIS A 595 -16.79 17.40 -17.09
CA HIS A 595 -16.09 16.35 -16.34
C HIS A 595 -14.98 16.92 -15.46
N TRP A 596 -14.29 17.98 -15.88
CA TRP A 596 -13.29 18.64 -15.06
C TRP A 596 -13.88 19.17 -13.75
N PHE A 597 -14.99 19.93 -13.82
CA PHE A 597 -15.68 20.43 -12.61
C PHE A 597 -16.38 19.34 -11.79
N THR A 598 -16.93 18.29 -12.43
CA THR A 598 -17.72 17.23 -11.76
C THR A 598 -16.91 16.00 -11.35
N SER A 599 -15.63 15.93 -11.72
CA SER A 599 -14.68 14.94 -11.22
C SER A 599 -14.53 15.03 -9.69
N ASN A 600 -14.07 13.95 -9.06
CA ASN A 600 -13.80 13.97 -7.61
C ASN A 600 -12.75 15.04 -7.25
N ALA A 601 -11.74 15.22 -8.11
CA ALA A 601 -10.71 16.24 -7.95
C ALA A 601 -11.26 17.68 -8.11
N GLY A 602 -12.14 17.91 -9.10
CA GLY A 602 -12.81 19.19 -9.32
C GLY A 602 -13.76 19.58 -8.19
N LEU A 603 -14.58 18.63 -7.73
CA LEU A 603 -15.46 18.82 -6.56
C LEU A 603 -14.65 19.09 -5.28
N TYR A 604 -13.54 18.38 -5.07
CA TYR A 604 -12.61 18.67 -3.97
C TYR A 604 -12.02 20.09 -4.08
N ALA A 605 -11.59 20.52 -5.26
CA ALA A 605 -11.10 21.88 -5.47
C ALA A 605 -12.17 22.95 -5.18
N ILE A 606 -13.42 22.74 -5.60
CA ILE A 606 -14.56 23.61 -5.26
C ILE A 606 -14.76 23.67 -3.73
N ARG A 607 -14.78 22.52 -3.05
CA ARG A 607 -14.91 22.44 -1.58
C ARG A 607 -13.80 23.22 -0.87
N MET A 608 -12.56 23.04 -1.31
CA MET A 608 -11.40 23.77 -0.79
C MET A 608 -11.59 25.28 -0.86
N VAL A 609 -12.02 25.81 -2.02
CA VAL A 609 -12.28 27.27 -2.09
C VAL A 609 -13.46 27.67 -1.21
N VAL A 610 -14.56 26.90 -1.20
CA VAL A 610 -15.77 27.20 -0.41
C VAL A 610 -15.45 27.31 1.09
N VAL A 611 -14.77 26.31 1.67
CA VAL A 611 -14.28 26.38 3.07
C VAL A 611 -13.38 27.59 3.27
N THR A 612 -12.50 27.88 2.31
CA THR A 612 -11.57 29.02 2.41
C THR A 612 -12.30 30.37 2.57
N ILE A 613 -13.35 30.66 1.77
CA ILE A 613 -14.15 31.89 1.99
C ILE A 613 -14.99 31.78 3.26
N ALA A 614 -15.65 30.65 3.51
CA ALA A 614 -16.53 30.51 4.68
C ALA A 614 -15.79 30.84 5.99
N LEU A 615 -14.53 30.41 6.10
CA LEU A 615 -13.67 30.67 7.26
C LEU A 615 -12.86 31.97 7.16
N SER A 616 -12.78 32.64 6.00
CA SER A 616 -12.13 33.95 5.86
C SER A 616 -13.12 35.14 5.92
N ILE A 617 -14.42 34.93 5.72
CA ILE A 617 -15.45 35.99 5.84
C ILE A 617 -15.35 36.75 7.17
N PRO A 618 -15.20 36.11 8.35
CA PRO A 618 -15.11 36.85 9.61
C PRO A 618 -13.87 37.75 9.71
N ALA A 619 -12.81 37.47 8.94
CA ALA A 619 -11.62 38.32 8.84
C ALA A 619 -11.86 39.57 7.96
N ALA A 620 -12.85 39.51 7.06
CA ALA A 620 -13.16 40.52 6.05
C ALA A 620 -14.27 41.51 6.43
N LEU A 621 -15.16 41.14 7.36
CA LEU A 621 -16.20 42.04 7.85
C LEU A 621 -15.64 42.90 9.00
N PRO A 622 -15.73 44.25 8.94
CA PRO A 622 -15.15 45.12 9.97
C PRO A 622 -15.59 44.78 11.39
N HIS A 623 -16.89 44.51 11.59
CA HIS A 623 -17.45 44.20 12.90
C HIS A 623 -17.03 42.83 13.49
N THR A 624 -16.41 41.94 12.71
CA THR A 624 -15.94 40.62 13.19
C THR A 624 -14.44 40.42 13.09
N ALA A 625 -13.74 41.29 12.35
CA ALA A 625 -12.30 41.20 12.14
C ALA A 625 -11.51 41.22 13.45
N GLY A 626 -11.83 42.15 14.37
CA GLY A 626 -11.17 42.24 15.68
C GLY A 626 -11.27 40.94 16.48
N PHE A 627 -12.43 40.26 16.44
CA PHE A 627 -12.61 38.92 17.01
C PHE A 627 -11.74 37.87 16.31
N TYR A 628 -11.72 37.87 14.97
CA TYR A 628 -10.92 36.92 14.19
C TYR A 628 -9.42 37.01 14.51
N TYR A 629 -8.84 38.20 14.60
CA TYR A 629 -7.41 38.35 14.92
C TYR A 629 -7.10 38.14 16.40
N ARG A 630 -8.02 38.51 17.30
CA ARG A 630 -7.86 38.27 18.75
C ARG A 630 -7.85 36.78 19.09
N GLU A 631 -8.74 36.00 18.47
CA GLU A 631 -8.81 34.54 18.66
C GLU A 631 -7.95 33.76 17.65
N LYS A 632 -7.08 34.41 16.85
CA LYS A 632 -6.20 33.78 15.84
C LYS A 632 -6.95 32.84 14.86
N GLY A 633 -8.07 33.30 14.32
CA GLY A 633 -8.97 32.58 13.40
C GLY A 633 -8.33 31.98 12.15
N LEU A 634 -7.13 32.44 11.74
CA LEU A 634 -6.28 31.81 10.71
C LEU A 634 -6.13 30.30 10.94
N TRP A 635 -6.04 29.87 12.21
CA TRP A 635 -5.89 28.45 12.53
C TRP A 635 -7.16 27.63 12.32
N ALA A 636 -8.35 28.22 12.46
CA ALA A 636 -9.59 27.54 12.07
C ALA A 636 -9.63 27.33 10.54
N LEU A 637 -9.21 28.35 9.76
CA LEU A 637 -9.08 28.29 8.31
C LEU A 637 -8.14 27.16 7.86
N ILE A 638 -6.90 27.14 8.37
CA ILE A 638 -5.91 26.08 8.08
C ILE A 638 -6.44 24.70 8.50
N MET A 639 -7.09 24.59 9.66
CA MET A 639 -7.67 23.31 10.11
C MET A 639 -8.83 22.86 9.21
N GLY A 640 -9.67 23.77 8.72
CA GLY A 640 -10.76 23.44 7.79
C GLY A 640 -10.25 22.96 6.44
N GLN A 641 -9.35 23.72 5.81
CA GLN A 641 -8.76 23.36 4.52
C GLN A 641 -7.96 22.05 4.58
N THR A 642 -7.07 21.91 5.56
CA THR A 642 -6.24 20.70 5.64
C THR A 642 -7.04 19.45 5.99
N SER A 643 -8.25 19.58 6.58
CA SER A 643 -9.08 18.43 6.97
C SER A 643 -10.00 17.95 5.86
N LEU A 644 -10.26 18.75 4.81
CA LEU A 644 -10.93 18.26 3.62
C LEU A 644 -10.10 17.17 2.95
N LEU A 645 -10.75 16.10 2.49
CA LEU A 645 -10.15 15.01 1.73
C LEU A 645 -11.06 14.62 0.55
N VAL A 646 -10.52 13.87 -0.41
CA VAL A 646 -11.26 13.50 -1.64
C VAL A 646 -12.41 12.53 -1.33
N TYR A 647 -12.22 11.60 -0.40
CA TYR A 647 -13.15 10.50 -0.10
C TYR A 647 -13.64 10.50 1.36
N MET A 648 -14.85 9.95 1.60
CA MET A 648 -15.49 9.91 2.94
C MET A 648 -14.77 9.03 3.95
N ALA A 649 -14.39 7.82 3.56
CA ALA A 649 -13.62 6.90 4.41
C ALA A 649 -12.38 7.58 5.02
N ASP A 650 -11.56 8.19 4.17
CA ASP A 650 -10.34 8.91 4.56
C ASP A 650 -10.66 10.13 5.44
N PHE A 651 -11.69 10.90 5.06
CA PHE A 651 -12.12 12.10 5.78
C PHE A 651 -12.54 11.80 7.22
N THR A 652 -13.45 10.84 7.43
CA THR A 652 -13.95 10.49 8.76
C THR A 652 -12.80 10.06 9.67
N PHE A 653 -11.95 9.16 9.17
CA PHE A 653 -10.81 8.66 9.93
C PHE A 653 -9.78 9.77 10.23
N ALA A 654 -9.48 10.63 9.26
CA ALA A 654 -8.58 11.77 9.45
C ALA A 654 -9.12 12.77 10.48
N VAL A 655 -10.41 13.11 10.45
CA VAL A 655 -11.04 13.99 11.43
C VAL A 655 -10.90 13.44 12.85
N ILE A 656 -11.25 12.16 13.08
CA ILE A 656 -11.10 11.50 14.38
C ILE A 656 -9.63 11.52 14.83
N SER A 657 -8.72 11.11 13.95
CA SER A 657 -7.27 11.07 14.22
C SER A 657 -6.70 12.45 14.59
N ARG A 658 -7.18 13.52 13.93
CA ARG A 658 -6.76 14.91 14.18
C ARG A 658 -7.33 15.48 15.48
N ILE A 659 -8.58 15.17 15.84
CA ILE A 659 -9.16 15.60 17.13
C ILE A 659 -8.36 14.95 18.27
N VAL A 660 -8.17 13.62 18.22
CA VAL A 660 -7.38 12.87 19.21
C VAL A 660 -5.95 13.41 19.29
N GLY A 661 -5.30 13.63 18.13
CA GLY A 661 -3.96 14.23 18.06
C GLY A 661 -3.90 15.64 18.66
N THR A 662 -4.89 16.49 18.40
CA THR A 662 -4.96 17.87 18.93
C THR A 662 -5.11 17.86 20.46
N VAL A 663 -5.96 17.00 21.00
CA VAL A 663 -6.13 16.84 22.45
C VAL A 663 -4.86 16.30 23.11
N ALA A 664 -4.29 15.21 22.57
CA ALA A 664 -3.07 14.61 23.11
C ALA A 664 -1.87 15.57 23.06
N GLY A 665 -1.67 16.26 21.92
CA GLY A 665 -0.61 17.25 21.75
C GLY A 665 -0.79 18.45 22.68
N GLY A 666 -2.02 18.91 22.85
CA GLY A 666 -2.35 19.98 23.80
C GLY A 666 -2.03 19.61 25.24
N VAL A 667 -2.44 18.41 25.70
CA VAL A 667 -2.11 17.90 27.04
C VAL A 667 -0.60 17.78 27.25
N LEU A 668 0.15 17.24 26.28
CA LEU A 668 1.61 17.20 26.34
C LEU A 668 2.24 18.61 26.36
N GLY A 669 1.64 19.58 25.65
CA GLY A 669 2.08 20.97 25.63
C GLY A 669 1.86 21.66 26.97
N LEU A 670 0.75 21.39 27.66
CA LEU A 670 0.50 21.87 29.02
C LEU A 670 1.48 21.26 30.02
N LEU A 671 1.73 19.96 29.94
CA LEU A 671 2.73 19.29 30.78
C LEU A 671 4.12 19.90 30.57
N ALA A 672 4.55 20.10 29.33
CA ALA A 672 5.82 20.76 29.01
C ALA A 672 5.89 22.18 29.57
N TRP A 673 4.83 22.97 29.38
CA TRP A 673 4.76 24.35 29.87
C TRP A 673 4.85 24.41 31.40
N TYR A 674 3.98 23.71 32.13
CA TYR A 674 3.97 23.81 33.60
C TYR A 674 5.20 23.17 34.26
N ILE A 675 5.81 22.13 33.67
CA ILE A 675 7.07 21.56 34.16
C ILE A 675 8.26 22.49 33.88
N GLY A 676 8.33 23.10 32.69
CA GLY A 676 9.45 23.97 32.30
C GLY A 676 9.35 25.42 32.79
N SER A 677 8.15 25.91 33.07
CA SER A 677 7.84 27.31 33.42
C SER A 677 7.32 27.49 34.84
N GLY A 678 6.72 26.46 35.45
CA GLY A 678 5.94 26.62 36.69
C GLY A 678 4.82 27.65 36.50
N ASN A 679 4.76 28.62 37.42
CA ASN A 679 3.90 29.80 37.33
C ASN A 679 4.62 31.04 36.73
N GLY A 680 5.87 30.88 36.28
CA GLY A 680 6.70 31.97 35.75
C GLY A 680 6.54 32.20 34.24
N PRO A 681 7.26 33.20 33.68
CA PRO A 681 7.21 33.55 32.25
C PRO A 681 7.87 32.51 31.31
N GLY A 682 8.42 31.43 31.86
CA GLY A 682 9.10 30.35 31.13
C GLY A 682 10.61 30.36 31.30
N SER A 683 11.17 29.32 31.92
CA SER A 683 12.62 29.14 32.01
C SER A 683 13.15 28.54 30.70
N PRO A 684 14.07 29.21 29.98
CA PRO A 684 14.66 28.65 28.76
C PRO A 684 15.28 27.27 28.99
N TYR A 685 16.01 27.08 30.09
CA TYR A 685 16.66 25.81 30.41
C TYR A 685 15.66 24.71 30.79
N GLY A 686 14.62 25.06 31.56
CA GLY A 686 13.55 24.13 31.95
C GLY A 686 12.76 23.65 30.73
N LEU A 687 12.34 24.58 29.87
CA LEU A 687 11.63 24.30 28.62
C LEU A 687 12.49 23.50 27.64
N ALA A 688 13.78 23.84 27.48
CA ALA A 688 14.71 23.09 26.62
C ALA A 688 14.82 21.61 27.03
N ALA A 689 14.90 21.32 28.33
CA ALA A 689 15.00 19.96 28.85
C ALA A 689 13.71 19.15 28.66
N ILE A 690 12.56 19.67 29.10
CA ILE A 690 11.29 18.94 29.02
C ILE A 690 10.78 18.77 27.60
N VAL A 691 10.97 19.77 26.72
CA VAL A 691 10.64 19.65 25.30
C VAL A 691 11.59 18.68 24.61
N GLY A 692 12.88 18.66 24.97
CA GLY A 692 13.82 17.63 24.52
C GLY A 692 13.32 16.21 24.84
N ALA A 693 12.85 15.98 26.07
CA ALA A 693 12.28 14.70 26.49
C ALA A 693 10.98 14.34 25.75
N ILE A 694 10.03 15.27 25.59
CA ILE A 694 8.76 14.98 24.90
C ILE A 694 8.95 14.83 23.38
N LEU A 695 9.93 15.52 22.78
CA LEU A 695 10.31 15.32 21.38
C LEU A 695 10.79 13.89 21.11
N VAL A 696 11.32 13.15 22.10
CA VAL A 696 11.63 11.73 21.95
C VAL A 696 10.37 10.95 21.56
N ILE A 697 9.27 11.20 22.26
CA ILE A 697 7.97 10.55 22.03
C ILE A 697 7.38 11.00 20.69
N LEU A 698 7.35 12.31 20.42
CA LEU A 698 6.73 12.87 19.21
C LEU A 698 7.47 12.47 17.92
N VAL A 699 8.80 12.44 17.94
CA VAL A 699 9.60 11.99 16.78
C VAL A 699 9.45 10.48 16.58
N TRP A 700 9.33 9.68 17.65
CA TRP A 700 9.10 8.23 17.51
C TRP A 700 7.74 7.95 16.86
N ILE A 701 6.70 8.63 17.33
CA ILE A 701 5.36 8.61 16.71
C ILE A 701 5.45 9.06 15.24
N ARG A 702 6.17 10.14 14.92
CA ARG A 702 6.29 10.64 13.55
C ARG A 702 7.03 9.69 12.60
N LEU A 703 7.94 8.85 13.09
CA LEU A 703 8.76 7.96 12.25
C LEU A 703 8.17 6.56 12.07
N TYR A 704 7.55 5.99 13.11
CA TYR A 704 7.21 4.56 13.15
C TYR A 704 5.70 4.26 13.22
N LEU A 705 4.85 5.28 13.35
CA LEU A 705 3.41 5.11 13.32
C LEU A 705 2.93 4.78 11.89
N PRO A 706 1.97 3.85 11.69
CA PRO A 706 1.48 3.50 10.35
C PRO A 706 0.96 4.72 9.57
N PRO A 707 1.11 4.77 8.23
CA PRO A 707 0.81 5.95 7.42
C PRO A 707 -0.60 6.52 7.57
N SER A 708 -1.60 5.68 7.87
CA SER A 708 -2.98 6.10 8.12
C SER A 708 -3.08 7.05 9.33
N PHE A 709 -2.50 6.67 10.47
CA PHE A 709 -2.54 7.47 11.70
C PHE A 709 -1.58 8.67 11.70
N LEU A 710 -0.71 8.77 10.69
CA LEU A 710 0.38 9.75 10.65
C LEU A 710 -0.11 11.20 10.70
N GLN A 711 -1.30 11.50 10.13
CA GLN A 711 -1.89 12.84 10.20
C GLN A 711 -2.20 13.26 11.64
N GLY A 712 -2.74 12.36 12.47
CA GLY A 712 -2.97 12.60 13.90
C GLY A 712 -1.66 12.78 14.67
N GLY A 713 -0.64 11.97 14.36
CA GLY A 713 0.71 12.10 14.93
C GLY A 713 1.36 13.46 14.63
N ILE A 714 1.24 13.95 13.39
CA ILE A 714 1.69 15.30 13.00
C ILE A 714 0.89 16.37 13.75
N MET A 715 -0.45 16.29 13.79
CA MET A 715 -1.27 17.28 14.52
C MET A 715 -0.99 17.30 16.03
N CYS A 716 -0.62 16.16 16.62
CA CYS A 716 -0.13 16.08 17.99
C CYS A 716 1.15 16.90 18.17
N GLY A 717 2.16 16.68 17.34
CA GLY A 717 3.41 17.45 17.38
C GLY A 717 3.22 18.94 17.11
N VAL A 718 2.37 19.31 16.14
CA VAL A 718 2.04 20.72 15.84
C VAL A 718 1.32 21.38 17.01
N THR A 719 0.32 20.74 17.59
CA THR A 719 -0.46 21.33 18.70
C THR A 719 0.36 21.47 19.97
N PHE A 720 1.17 20.46 20.29
CA PHE A 720 2.18 20.52 21.35
C PHE A 720 3.08 21.75 21.21
N LEU A 721 3.67 21.93 20.01
CA LEU A 721 4.59 23.01 19.73
C LEU A 721 3.91 24.38 19.84
N LEU A 722 2.69 24.53 19.32
CA LEU A 722 1.94 25.79 19.38
C LEU A 722 1.57 26.20 20.81
N VAL A 723 1.23 25.25 21.69
CA VAL A 723 0.95 25.55 23.10
C VAL A 723 2.19 26.09 23.81
N VAL A 724 3.34 25.43 23.62
CA VAL A 724 4.60 25.87 24.26
C VAL A 724 5.14 27.17 23.64
N ALA A 725 5.19 27.26 22.31
CA ALA A 725 5.76 28.40 21.61
C ALA A 725 4.95 29.68 21.84
N TYR A 726 3.61 29.66 21.68
CA TYR A 726 2.83 30.87 21.94
C TYR A 726 2.85 31.31 23.40
N SER A 727 2.95 30.37 24.35
CA SER A 727 3.11 30.74 25.77
C SER A 727 4.45 31.43 26.05
N PHE A 728 5.51 31.06 25.32
CA PHE A 728 6.83 31.70 25.43
C PHE A 728 6.91 33.03 24.65
N ASP A 729 6.31 33.09 23.46
CA ASP A 729 6.24 34.30 22.65
C ASP A 729 5.44 35.39 23.37
N ASP A 730 4.32 35.06 24.01
CA ASP A 730 3.46 36.03 24.70
C ASP A 730 4.15 36.68 25.91
N THR A 731 5.07 35.95 26.57
CA THR A 731 5.83 36.46 27.72
C THR A 731 7.09 37.25 27.31
N HIS A 732 7.60 37.08 26.09
CA HIS A 732 8.88 37.68 25.64
C HIS A 732 8.76 38.69 24.49
N ILE A 733 7.74 38.56 23.64
CA ILE A 733 7.39 39.47 22.53
C ILE A 733 5.85 39.59 22.45
N PRO A 734 5.20 40.24 23.43
CA PRO A 734 3.75 40.36 23.48
C PRO A 734 3.20 41.09 22.24
N GLN A 735 2.05 40.62 21.74
CA GLN A 735 1.36 41.17 20.57
C GLN A 735 -0.14 41.37 20.82
N TYR A 736 -0.78 42.20 20.00
CA TYR A 736 -2.24 42.33 20.02
C TYR A 736 -2.93 40.98 19.74
N GLY A 737 -3.98 40.69 20.50
CA GLY A 737 -4.65 39.39 20.45
C GLY A 737 -3.79 38.26 21.02
N SER A 738 -3.18 38.48 22.18
CA SER A 738 -2.41 37.47 22.90
C SER A 738 -3.30 36.29 23.33
N PRO A 739 -2.86 35.03 23.12
CA PRO A 739 -3.61 33.85 23.54
C PRO A 739 -3.46 33.55 25.05
N GLY A 740 -2.58 34.26 25.77
CA GLY A 740 -2.18 33.97 27.14
C GLY A 740 -1.17 32.83 27.21
N VAL A 741 -1.08 32.18 28.37
CA VAL A 741 -0.09 31.13 28.67
C VAL A 741 -0.73 29.80 29.06
N GLY A 742 -0.12 28.70 28.65
CA GLY A 742 -0.51 27.33 29.01
C GLY A 742 -1.95 27.01 28.64
N TYR A 743 -2.81 26.84 29.65
CA TYR A 743 -4.20 26.40 29.46
C TYR A 743 -5.02 27.32 28.54
N THR A 744 -4.79 28.64 28.57
CA THR A 744 -5.55 29.58 27.73
C THR A 744 -5.24 29.39 26.25
N VAL A 745 -3.97 29.09 25.91
CA VAL A 745 -3.55 28.75 24.55
C VAL A 745 -4.19 27.43 24.11
N PHE A 746 -4.18 26.42 24.98
CA PHE A 746 -4.74 25.10 24.67
C PHE A 746 -6.24 25.14 24.36
N TYR A 747 -7.08 25.73 25.24
CA TYR A 747 -8.53 25.69 25.00
C TYR A 747 -8.90 26.49 23.73
N ARG A 748 -8.32 27.68 23.53
CA ARG A 748 -8.56 28.48 22.31
C ARG A 748 -8.15 27.70 21.06
N ARG A 749 -6.99 27.03 21.10
CA ARG A 749 -6.52 26.17 20.00
C ARG A 749 -7.47 25.01 19.73
N LEU A 750 -7.98 24.35 20.77
CA LEU A 750 -8.94 23.25 20.63
C LEU A 750 -10.26 23.74 20.01
N THR A 751 -10.79 24.88 20.47
CA THR A 751 -12.01 25.48 19.90
C THR A 751 -11.84 25.83 18.41
N LEU A 752 -10.73 26.45 18.02
CA LEU A 752 -10.43 26.74 16.61
C LEU A 752 -10.34 25.47 15.75
N ALA A 753 -9.72 24.42 16.28
CA ALA A 753 -9.63 23.13 15.60
C ALA A 753 -11.02 22.50 15.38
N LEU A 754 -11.89 22.55 16.39
CA LEU A 754 -13.27 22.06 16.29
C LEU A 754 -14.11 22.90 15.30
N ILE A 755 -13.94 24.22 15.26
CA ILE A 755 -14.61 25.09 14.27
C ILE A 755 -14.15 24.75 12.85
N GLY A 756 -12.84 24.61 12.62
CA GLY A 756 -12.29 24.23 11.32
C GLY A 756 -12.80 22.85 10.86
N VAL A 757 -12.79 21.87 11.76
CA VAL A 757 -13.37 20.54 11.51
C VAL A 757 -14.86 20.64 11.18
N GLY A 758 -15.66 21.35 11.97
CA GLY A 758 -17.09 21.52 11.72
C GLY A 758 -17.41 22.14 10.35
N ALA A 759 -16.69 23.20 9.97
CA ALA A 759 -16.80 23.81 8.65
C ALA A 759 -16.38 22.85 7.52
N SER A 760 -15.34 22.04 7.74
CA SER A 760 -14.96 21.00 6.79
C SER A 760 -16.07 19.96 6.62
N ILE A 761 -16.68 19.45 7.69
CA ILE A 761 -17.78 18.47 7.65
C ILE A 761 -18.96 18.98 6.83
N ILE A 762 -19.38 20.23 7.04
CA ILE A 762 -20.51 20.85 6.33
C ILE A 762 -20.25 20.89 4.81
N VAL A 763 -19.09 21.41 4.38
CA VAL A 763 -18.75 21.55 2.96
C VAL A 763 -18.37 20.20 2.31
N GLN A 764 -17.94 19.25 3.12
CA GLN A 764 -17.60 17.91 2.67
C GLN A 764 -18.86 17.05 2.37
N ILE A 765 -19.93 17.22 3.15
CA ILE A 765 -21.24 16.56 2.92
C ILE A 765 -21.98 17.21 1.73
N LEU A 766 -22.02 18.54 1.67
CA LEU A 766 -22.73 19.26 0.61
C LEU A 766 -21.93 19.29 -0.71
N PRO A 767 -22.59 19.35 -1.89
CA PRO A 767 -24.00 19.04 -2.14
C PRO A 767 -24.29 17.52 -2.15
N ARG A 768 -23.25 16.68 -2.22
CA ARG A 768 -23.37 15.21 -2.18
C ARG A 768 -22.07 14.59 -1.64
N PRO A 769 -22.12 13.68 -0.65
CA PRO A 769 -20.91 13.10 -0.06
C PRO A 769 -20.13 12.27 -1.10
N PRO A 770 -18.79 12.43 -1.20
CA PRO A 770 -17.95 11.66 -2.11
C PRO A 770 -17.67 10.25 -1.54
N SER A 771 -18.41 9.27 -2.05
CA SER A 771 -18.30 7.88 -1.62
C SER A 771 -17.00 7.21 -2.10
N ALA A 772 -16.25 6.60 -1.18
CA ALA A 772 -15.08 5.79 -1.48
C ALA A 772 -15.49 4.39 -1.96
N SER A 773 -16.60 3.82 -1.47
CA SER A 773 -17.10 2.53 -1.97
C SER A 773 -17.45 2.60 -3.45
N LYS A 774 -18.11 3.69 -3.88
CA LYS A 774 -18.33 3.99 -5.31
C LYS A 774 -17.03 4.12 -6.10
N HIS A 775 -16.00 4.77 -5.53
CA HIS A 775 -14.67 4.88 -6.16
C HIS A 775 -14.05 3.49 -6.40
N ILE A 776 -13.94 2.70 -5.34
CA ILE A 776 -13.30 1.38 -5.32
C ILE A 776 -14.03 0.43 -6.27
N ARG A 777 -15.37 0.37 -6.19
CA ARG A 777 -16.20 -0.40 -7.14
C ARG A 777 -15.94 -0.05 -8.60
N LYS A 778 -15.86 1.26 -8.91
CA LYS A 778 -15.59 1.73 -10.28
C LYS A 778 -14.16 1.41 -10.73
N SER A 779 -13.20 1.41 -9.80
CA SER A 779 -11.82 0.97 -10.05
C SER A 779 -11.76 -0.53 -10.34
N LEU A 780 -12.37 -1.37 -9.50
CA LEU A 780 -12.46 -2.83 -9.68
C LEU A 780 -13.22 -3.22 -10.96
N SER A 781 -14.31 -2.51 -11.29
CA SER A 781 -15.01 -2.62 -12.58
C SER A 781 -14.06 -2.35 -13.76
N ARG A 782 -13.23 -1.30 -13.72
CA ARG A 782 -12.20 -1.09 -14.76
C ARG A 782 -11.09 -2.13 -14.72
N SER A 783 -10.73 -2.68 -13.56
CA SER A 783 -9.80 -3.81 -13.46
C SER A 783 -10.35 -5.04 -14.19
N ILE A 784 -11.63 -5.37 -14.02
CA ILE A 784 -12.30 -6.47 -14.74
C ILE A 784 -12.35 -6.21 -16.25
N ARG A 785 -12.61 -4.97 -16.68
CA ARG A 785 -12.51 -4.61 -18.10
C ARG A 785 -11.08 -4.79 -18.63
N SER A 786 -10.07 -4.37 -17.86
CA SER A 786 -8.67 -4.59 -18.23
C SER A 786 -8.36 -6.08 -18.31
N LEU A 787 -8.87 -6.92 -17.41
CA LEU A 787 -8.74 -8.38 -17.49
C LEU A 787 -9.38 -8.96 -18.75
N SER A 788 -10.54 -8.43 -19.19
CA SER A 788 -11.16 -8.80 -20.46
C SER A 788 -10.31 -8.37 -21.67
N ASP A 789 -9.72 -7.18 -21.64
CA ASP A 789 -8.76 -6.72 -22.65
C ASP A 789 -7.48 -7.58 -22.65
N HIS A 790 -6.99 -8.03 -21.48
CA HIS A 790 -5.83 -8.92 -21.35
C HIS A 790 -6.16 -10.34 -21.85
N TYR A 791 -7.39 -10.82 -21.65
CA TYR A 791 -7.88 -12.08 -22.21
C TYR A 791 -8.00 -11.99 -23.74
N ALA A 792 -8.52 -10.87 -24.28
CA ALA A 792 -8.53 -10.62 -25.73
C ALA A 792 -7.12 -10.58 -26.33
N LEU A 793 -6.15 -10.00 -25.59
CA LEU A 793 -4.74 -10.00 -25.96
C LEU A 793 -4.15 -11.41 -25.96
N LEU A 794 -4.45 -12.22 -24.93
CA LEU A 794 -4.02 -13.62 -24.84
C LEU A 794 -4.51 -14.41 -26.05
N LEU A 795 -5.78 -14.30 -26.41
CA LEU A 795 -6.36 -14.96 -27.58
C LEU A 795 -5.72 -14.50 -28.90
N SER A 796 -5.22 -13.27 -28.95
CA SER A 796 -4.53 -12.72 -30.13
C SER A 796 -3.06 -13.15 -30.23
N CYS A 797 -2.42 -13.48 -29.10
CA CYS A 797 -1.05 -14.00 -29.03
C CYS A 797 -0.98 -15.54 -29.04
N TRP A 798 -2.04 -16.25 -28.65
CA TRP A 798 -2.05 -17.70 -28.65
C TRP A 798 -1.98 -18.23 -30.10
N GLY A 799 -1.06 -19.16 -30.35
CA GLY A 799 -0.77 -19.69 -31.68
C GLY A 799 0.04 -18.77 -32.61
N HIS A 800 0.40 -17.54 -32.20
CA HIS A 800 0.99 -16.52 -33.08
C HIS A 800 2.22 -15.82 -32.45
N SER A 801 3.26 -15.53 -33.26
CA SER A 801 4.48 -14.73 -32.95
C SER A 801 5.07 -14.78 -31.52
N ARG A 802 6.21 -15.49 -31.36
CA ARG A 802 6.87 -15.74 -30.06
C ARG A 802 7.33 -14.49 -29.26
N VAL A 803 7.58 -13.35 -29.91
CA VAL A 803 8.34 -12.24 -29.28
C VAL A 803 7.45 -11.23 -28.56
N ASP A 804 6.26 -10.93 -29.09
CA ASP A 804 5.40 -9.87 -28.55
C ASP A 804 4.75 -10.22 -27.21
N GLY A 805 4.30 -11.47 -27.05
CA GLY A 805 3.53 -11.92 -25.89
C GLY A 805 4.23 -11.68 -24.55
N LYS A 806 5.52 -12.01 -24.44
CA LYS A 806 6.29 -11.88 -23.19
C LYS A 806 6.50 -10.42 -22.76
N LEU A 807 6.89 -9.54 -23.69
CA LEU A 807 7.11 -8.11 -23.42
C LEU A 807 5.81 -7.39 -23.06
N LEU A 808 4.71 -7.78 -23.70
CA LEU A 808 3.36 -7.31 -23.38
C LEU A 808 2.88 -7.81 -22.01
N ALA A 809 3.07 -9.10 -21.71
CA ALA A 809 2.68 -9.71 -20.43
C ALA A 809 3.27 -8.97 -19.23
N GLU A 810 4.56 -8.64 -19.30
CA GLU A 810 5.27 -8.00 -18.20
C GLU A 810 4.78 -6.58 -17.93
N SER A 811 4.71 -5.73 -18.96
CA SER A 811 4.29 -4.33 -18.81
C SER A 811 2.85 -4.24 -18.31
N VAL A 812 1.92 -4.86 -19.05
CA VAL A 812 0.48 -4.75 -18.86
C VAL A 812 0.01 -5.37 -17.53
N THR A 813 0.54 -6.53 -17.14
CA THR A 813 0.11 -7.19 -15.89
C THR A 813 0.60 -6.46 -14.65
N ILE A 814 1.87 -6.03 -14.63
CA ILE A 814 2.50 -5.43 -13.44
C ILE A 814 1.77 -4.16 -13.04
N GLN A 815 1.34 -3.36 -14.01
CA GLN A 815 0.64 -2.11 -13.76
C GLN A 815 -0.79 -2.32 -13.25
N LEU A 816 -1.54 -3.32 -13.75
CA LEU A 816 -2.83 -3.69 -13.15
C LEU A 816 -2.67 -4.22 -11.72
N THR A 817 -1.62 -5.00 -11.45
CA THR A 817 -1.26 -5.42 -10.09
C THR A 817 -0.96 -4.21 -9.21
N GLU A 818 -0.26 -3.19 -9.73
CA GLU A 818 0.00 -1.96 -8.97
C GLU A 818 -1.30 -1.25 -8.59
N SER A 819 -2.21 -1.05 -9.54
CA SER A 819 -3.52 -0.43 -9.30
C SER A 819 -4.37 -1.20 -8.28
N LEU A 820 -4.41 -2.53 -8.36
CA LEU A 820 -5.18 -3.36 -7.42
C LEU A 820 -4.67 -3.23 -5.98
N VAL A 821 -3.35 -3.24 -5.76
CA VAL A 821 -2.75 -3.11 -4.42
C VAL A 821 -2.80 -1.65 -3.91
N MET A 822 -3.01 -0.66 -4.78
CA MET A 822 -3.29 0.72 -4.31
C MET A 822 -4.64 0.83 -3.58
N LEU A 823 -5.60 -0.06 -3.89
CA LEU A 823 -6.91 -0.10 -3.24
C LEU A 823 -6.88 -0.69 -1.81
N ASP A 824 -5.78 -1.29 -1.35
CA ASP A 824 -5.67 -1.90 0.00
C ASP A 824 -6.01 -0.91 1.13
N GLY A 825 -5.43 0.28 1.08
CA GLY A 825 -5.67 1.34 2.07
C GLY A 825 -7.12 1.85 2.04
N PRO A 826 -7.63 2.30 0.89
CA PRO A 826 -9.03 2.70 0.72
C PRO A 826 -10.03 1.62 1.17
N ILE A 827 -9.84 0.36 0.79
CA ILE A 827 -10.73 -0.76 1.18
C ILE A 827 -10.74 -0.97 2.70
N ALA A 828 -9.59 -0.86 3.37
CA ALA A 828 -9.53 -0.97 4.84
C ALA A 828 -10.25 0.20 5.54
N LEU A 829 -10.18 1.40 4.97
CA LEU A 829 -10.80 2.61 5.53
C LEU A 829 -12.33 2.68 5.29
N LEU A 830 -12.89 1.90 4.36
CA LEU A 830 -14.34 1.81 4.12
C LEU A 830 -15.17 1.54 5.38
N ARG A 831 -14.58 0.88 6.39
CA ARG A 831 -15.20 0.63 7.70
C ARG A 831 -15.60 1.92 8.45
N PHE A 832 -15.09 3.07 8.02
CA PHE A 832 -15.38 4.41 8.57
C PHE A 832 -16.26 5.27 7.63
N GLU A 833 -16.76 4.72 6.51
CA GLU A 833 -17.74 5.39 5.65
C GLU A 833 -19.18 5.03 6.05
N PHE A 834 -20.07 6.02 6.11
CA PHE A 834 -21.51 5.78 6.14
C PHE A 834 -21.94 5.25 4.77
N SER A 835 -21.88 3.92 4.59
CA SER A 835 -21.97 3.32 3.24
C SER A 835 -23.30 3.62 2.57
N SER A 836 -23.23 4.22 1.39
CA SER A 836 -24.34 4.30 0.43
C SER A 836 -24.34 3.13 -0.56
N SER A 837 -23.54 2.09 -0.32
CA SER A 837 -23.34 0.93 -1.19
C SER A 837 -23.68 -0.36 -0.44
N ARG A 838 -24.22 -1.35 -1.16
CA ARG A 838 -24.39 -2.72 -0.61
C ARG A 838 -23.05 -3.43 -0.39
N PHE A 839 -22.00 -3.03 -1.11
CA PHE A 839 -20.68 -3.61 -0.98
C PHE A 839 -19.92 -3.04 0.22
N ASP A 840 -19.41 -3.92 1.06
CA ASP A 840 -18.66 -3.60 2.26
C ASP A 840 -17.13 -3.75 2.06
N SER A 841 -16.37 -3.50 3.13
CA SER A 841 -14.91 -3.63 3.16
C SER A 841 -14.43 -5.05 2.87
N GLU A 842 -15.10 -6.08 3.40
CA GLU A 842 -14.70 -7.47 3.24
C GLU A 842 -15.00 -8.00 1.83
N THR A 843 -16.19 -7.75 1.29
CA THR A 843 -16.54 -8.20 -0.07
C THR A 843 -15.64 -7.52 -1.11
N LEU A 844 -15.38 -6.21 -1.00
CA LEU A 844 -14.50 -5.52 -1.97
C LEU A 844 -13.04 -6.01 -1.88
N ASP A 845 -12.59 -6.44 -0.71
CA ASP A 845 -11.30 -7.12 -0.56
C ASP A 845 -11.28 -8.49 -1.26
N ILE A 846 -12.36 -9.27 -1.17
CA ILE A 846 -12.53 -10.55 -1.90
C ILE A 846 -12.54 -10.30 -3.42
N VAL A 847 -13.34 -9.35 -3.92
CA VAL A 847 -13.40 -8.99 -5.34
C VAL A 847 -12.03 -8.56 -5.87
N LYS A 848 -11.29 -7.73 -5.11
CA LYS A 848 -9.91 -7.36 -5.43
C LYS A 848 -8.97 -8.58 -5.47
N ARG A 849 -9.07 -9.49 -4.50
CA ARG A 849 -8.28 -10.74 -4.47
C ARG A 849 -8.54 -11.60 -5.72
N LEU A 850 -9.79 -11.73 -6.14
CA LEU A 850 -10.16 -12.44 -7.37
C LEU A 850 -9.63 -11.75 -8.64
N CYS A 851 -9.70 -10.42 -8.71
CA CYS A 851 -9.04 -9.64 -9.77
C CYS A 851 -7.52 -9.89 -9.82
N HIS A 852 -6.87 -10.01 -8.66
CA HIS A 852 -5.44 -10.31 -8.58
C HIS A 852 -5.11 -11.74 -9.07
N ALA A 853 -5.90 -12.74 -8.64
CA ALA A 853 -5.77 -14.12 -9.08
C ALA A 853 -5.99 -14.27 -10.60
N MET A 854 -7.02 -13.63 -11.15
CA MET A 854 -7.26 -13.59 -12.60
C MET A 854 -6.08 -12.95 -13.36
N ASN A 855 -5.57 -11.80 -12.87
CA ASN A 855 -4.44 -11.10 -13.50
C ASN A 855 -3.18 -11.98 -13.52
N LEU A 856 -2.88 -12.66 -12.41
CA LEU A 856 -1.72 -13.53 -12.29
C LEU A 856 -1.80 -14.75 -13.20
N ASN A 857 -2.98 -15.38 -13.32
CA ASN A 857 -3.20 -16.51 -14.22
C ASN A 857 -3.12 -16.09 -15.70
N LEU A 858 -3.74 -14.97 -16.09
CA LEU A 858 -3.60 -14.41 -17.44
C LEU A 858 -2.14 -14.05 -17.78
N ARG A 859 -1.34 -13.53 -16.83
CA ARG A 859 0.10 -13.31 -17.06
C ARG A 859 0.85 -14.60 -17.34
N ARG A 860 0.59 -15.66 -16.56
CA ARG A 860 1.23 -16.97 -16.77
C ARG A 860 0.94 -17.46 -18.20
N LEU A 861 -0.32 -17.38 -18.63
CA LEU A 861 -0.74 -17.74 -19.98
C LEU A 861 -0.08 -16.85 -21.07
N LEU A 862 -0.02 -15.54 -20.88
CA LEU A 862 0.61 -14.60 -21.84
C LEU A 862 2.14 -14.79 -21.97
N VAL A 863 2.81 -15.21 -20.89
CA VAL A 863 4.24 -15.59 -20.96
C VAL A 863 4.38 -16.93 -21.69
N LEU A 864 3.54 -17.90 -21.36
CA LEU A 864 3.57 -19.24 -21.96
C LEU A 864 3.17 -19.23 -23.45
N SER A 865 2.33 -18.31 -23.92
CA SER A 865 2.02 -18.17 -25.35
C SER A 865 3.25 -17.79 -26.21
N GLY A 866 4.27 -17.18 -25.60
CA GLY A 866 5.54 -16.86 -26.26
C GLY A 866 6.60 -17.96 -26.17
N SER A 867 6.59 -18.78 -25.12
CA SER A 867 7.61 -19.82 -24.87
C SER A 867 7.20 -21.23 -25.27
N LEU A 868 5.93 -21.61 -25.07
CA LEU A 868 5.44 -22.98 -25.24
C LEU A 868 5.39 -23.37 -26.73
N PRO A 869 5.85 -24.56 -27.14
CA PRO A 869 5.75 -25.05 -28.52
C PRO A 869 4.32 -25.05 -29.08
N HIS A 870 4.18 -24.80 -30.39
CA HIS A 870 2.87 -24.71 -31.06
C HIS A 870 2.00 -25.95 -30.86
N HIS A 871 2.57 -27.16 -30.90
CA HIS A 871 1.80 -28.39 -30.71
C HIS A 871 1.16 -28.49 -29.30
N PHE A 872 1.85 -27.99 -28.26
CA PHE A 872 1.29 -27.89 -26.91
C PHE A 872 0.26 -26.74 -26.80
N GLN A 873 0.47 -25.61 -27.48
CA GLN A 873 -0.52 -24.52 -27.55
C GLN A 873 -1.83 -24.98 -28.23
N ASP A 874 -1.71 -25.71 -29.34
CA ASP A 874 -2.83 -26.28 -30.09
C ASP A 874 -3.56 -27.33 -29.25
N ASN A 875 -2.83 -28.26 -28.62
CA ASN A 875 -3.41 -29.27 -27.74
C ASN A 875 -4.18 -28.65 -26.57
N LEU A 876 -3.61 -27.63 -25.92
CA LEU A 876 -4.30 -26.93 -24.83
C LEU A 876 -5.59 -26.28 -25.32
N SER A 877 -5.56 -25.64 -26.50
CA SER A 877 -6.75 -25.03 -27.09
C SER A 877 -7.86 -26.04 -27.39
N ARG A 878 -7.49 -27.26 -27.83
CA ARG A 878 -8.41 -28.36 -28.14
C ARG A 878 -9.00 -29.01 -26.88
N GLN A 879 -8.20 -29.17 -25.82
CA GLN A 879 -8.67 -29.76 -24.56
C GLN A 879 -9.56 -28.79 -23.76
N THR A 880 -9.24 -27.50 -23.75
CA THR A 880 -9.87 -26.52 -22.84
C THR A 880 -10.94 -25.64 -23.47
N GLY A 881 -11.04 -25.62 -24.81
CA GLY A 881 -11.89 -24.68 -25.53
C GLY A 881 -11.38 -23.23 -25.53
N LEU A 882 -10.11 -22.97 -25.17
CA LEU A 882 -9.54 -21.61 -25.11
C LEU A 882 -9.78 -20.77 -26.38
N LEU A 883 -9.67 -21.39 -27.57
CA LEU A 883 -9.89 -20.72 -28.87
C LEU A 883 -11.31 -20.93 -29.43
N ASP A 884 -12.22 -21.53 -28.68
CA ASP A 884 -13.58 -21.81 -29.12
C ASP A 884 -14.46 -20.56 -29.02
N HIS A 885 -15.12 -20.18 -30.12
CA HIS A 885 -15.92 -18.96 -30.22
C HIS A 885 -17.03 -18.86 -29.15
N ARG A 886 -17.65 -20.00 -28.79
CA ARG A 886 -18.70 -20.02 -27.75
C ARG A 886 -18.07 -19.81 -26.37
N SER A 887 -16.99 -20.52 -26.08
CA SER A 887 -16.26 -20.39 -24.80
C SER A 887 -15.74 -18.96 -24.59
N ILE A 888 -15.15 -18.34 -25.62
CA ILE A 888 -14.71 -16.94 -25.60
C ILE A 888 -15.88 -15.99 -25.33
N GLY A 889 -17.00 -16.18 -26.03
CA GLY A 889 -18.20 -15.35 -25.88
C GLY A 889 -18.80 -15.44 -24.47
N GLU A 890 -18.88 -16.65 -23.90
CA GLU A 890 -19.39 -16.90 -22.56
C GLU A 890 -18.50 -16.26 -21.48
N ILE A 891 -17.17 -16.41 -21.57
CA ILE A 891 -16.20 -15.79 -20.65
C ILE A 891 -16.31 -14.25 -20.70
N MET A 892 -16.32 -13.65 -21.89
CA MET A 892 -16.43 -12.20 -22.04
C MET A 892 -17.79 -11.66 -21.58
N ALA A 893 -18.88 -12.40 -21.80
CA ALA A 893 -20.21 -12.04 -21.30
C ALA A 893 -20.25 -12.04 -19.76
N VAL A 894 -19.75 -13.09 -19.11
CA VAL A 894 -19.74 -13.19 -17.63
C VAL A 894 -18.87 -12.09 -17.01
N LEU A 895 -17.67 -11.84 -17.55
CA LEU A 895 -16.82 -10.72 -17.13
C LEU A 895 -17.53 -9.38 -17.31
N GLY A 896 -18.18 -9.16 -18.46
CA GLY A 896 -18.95 -7.94 -18.73
C GLY A 896 -20.14 -7.73 -17.78
N MET A 897 -20.84 -8.80 -17.41
CA MET A 897 -21.93 -8.74 -16.41
C MET A 897 -21.41 -8.40 -15.02
N CYS A 898 -20.29 -9.00 -14.58
CA CYS A 898 -19.66 -8.64 -13.31
C CYS A 898 -19.13 -7.19 -13.33
N GLU A 899 -18.53 -6.76 -14.45
CA GLU A 899 -18.01 -5.41 -14.67
C GLU A 899 -19.10 -4.34 -14.53
N GLN A 900 -20.29 -4.63 -15.08
CA GLN A 900 -21.45 -3.75 -15.03
C GLN A 900 -22.16 -3.81 -13.67
N ALA A 901 -22.37 -5.00 -13.08
CA ALA A 901 -22.99 -5.14 -11.75
C ALA A 901 -22.18 -4.42 -10.66
N LEU A 902 -20.85 -4.55 -10.67
CA LEU A 902 -19.97 -3.78 -9.77
C LEU A 902 -20.05 -2.26 -10.01
N LYS A 903 -20.37 -1.82 -11.23
CA LYS A 903 -20.42 -0.40 -11.59
C LYS A 903 -21.75 0.24 -11.21
N THR A 904 -22.89 -0.42 -11.45
CA THR A 904 -24.23 0.12 -11.22
C THR A 904 -24.86 -0.30 -9.89
N GLU A 905 -24.40 -1.39 -9.26
CA GLU A 905 -25.08 -2.09 -8.15
C GLU A 905 -26.38 -2.81 -8.53
N ASP A 906 -26.63 -3.02 -9.83
CA ASP A 906 -27.75 -3.84 -10.29
C ASP A 906 -27.42 -5.34 -10.11
N ALA A 907 -28.39 -6.10 -9.61
CA ALA A 907 -28.24 -7.55 -9.44
C ALA A 907 -28.06 -8.26 -10.79
N PRO A 908 -27.11 -9.21 -10.92
CA PRO A 908 -26.95 -10.01 -12.13
C PRO A 908 -28.11 -11.02 -12.27
N PRO A 909 -28.36 -11.55 -13.47
CA PRO A 909 -29.35 -12.61 -13.69
C PRO A 909 -29.13 -13.87 -12.84
N GLU A 910 -30.23 -14.54 -12.44
CA GLU A 910 -30.20 -15.86 -11.80
C GLU A 910 -29.46 -16.88 -12.69
N ILE A 911 -29.90 -17.04 -13.94
CA ILE A 911 -29.24 -17.94 -14.90
C ILE A 911 -28.16 -17.18 -15.67
N LEU A 912 -26.93 -17.67 -15.55
CA LEU A 912 -25.73 -17.24 -16.27
C LEU A 912 -25.03 -18.47 -16.85
N PRO A 913 -24.15 -18.33 -17.86
CA PRO A 913 -23.37 -19.44 -18.42
C PRO A 913 -22.21 -19.87 -17.50
N THR A 914 -22.50 -20.07 -16.22
CA THR A 914 -21.57 -20.48 -15.16
C THR A 914 -22.09 -21.75 -14.46
N PRO A 915 -21.22 -22.62 -13.93
CA PRO A 915 -19.76 -22.48 -13.86
C PRO A 915 -19.02 -22.65 -15.20
N LEU A 916 -18.16 -21.70 -15.55
CA LEU A 916 -17.26 -21.76 -16.71
C LEU A 916 -16.25 -22.91 -16.57
N LEU A 917 -15.78 -23.19 -15.35
CA LEU A 917 -14.89 -24.31 -15.08
C LEU A 917 -15.54 -25.65 -15.47
N ARG A 918 -16.81 -25.86 -15.13
CA ARG A 918 -17.59 -27.05 -15.51
C ARG A 918 -17.67 -27.18 -17.03
N ARG A 919 -17.98 -26.07 -17.73
CA ARG A 919 -18.10 -26.05 -19.19
C ARG A 919 -16.79 -26.41 -19.91
N ALA A 920 -15.65 -26.00 -19.37
CA ALA A 920 -14.35 -26.42 -19.91
C ALA A 920 -14.13 -27.95 -19.78
N PHE A 921 -14.55 -28.56 -18.67
CA PHE A 921 -14.50 -30.03 -18.52
C PHE A 921 -15.52 -30.75 -19.42
N GLU A 922 -16.73 -30.21 -19.61
CA GLU A 922 -17.74 -30.73 -20.55
C GLU A 922 -17.26 -30.64 -22.01
N TYR A 923 -16.59 -29.56 -22.39
CA TYR A 923 -15.95 -29.40 -23.70
C TYR A 923 -14.89 -30.49 -23.93
N ASN A 924 -14.00 -30.70 -22.97
CA ASN A 924 -12.99 -31.76 -23.02
C ASN A 924 -13.63 -33.16 -23.13
N ARG A 925 -14.74 -33.40 -22.41
CA ARG A 925 -15.47 -34.69 -22.43
C ARG A 925 -16.09 -35.01 -23.78
N THR A 926 -16.51 -34.00 -24.55
CA THR A 926 -17.18 -34.19 -25.85
C THR A 926 -16.22 -34.25 -27.04
N ARG A 927 -15.01 -33.69 -26.93
CA ARG A 927 -13.98 -33.72 -27.97
C ARG A 927 -12.83 -34.66 -27.60
N VAL A 928 -13.12 -35.96 -27.64
CA VAL A 928 -12.10 -37.01 -27.46
C VAL A 928 -11.11 -36.96 -28.62
N GLY A 929 -9.98 -36.29 -28.38
CA GLY A 929 -8.72 -36.57 -29.06
C GLY A 929 -7.83 -37.34 -28.09
N GLU A 930 -7.32 -38.51 -28.51
CA GLU A 930 -6.40 -39.32 -27.70
C GLU A 930 -5.03 -38.65 -27.57
N PHE A 931 -4.95 -37.67 -26.67
CA PHE A 931 -3.66 -37.24 -26.16
C PHE A 931 -3.22 -38.23 -25.07
N ASN A 932 -2.80 -39.41 -25.52
CA ASN A 932 -2.19 -40.41 -24.67
C ASN A 932 -0.91 -39.81 -24.08
N VAL A 933 -0.95 -39.49 -22.80
CA VAL A 933 0.23 -39.08 -22.03
C VAL A 933 1.14 -40.31 -21.95
N THR A 934 2.37 -40.21 -22.44
CA THR A 934 3.35 -41.31 -22.37
C THR A 934 4.50 -40.96 -21.42
N PRO A 935 5.26 -41.95 -20.90
CA PRO A 935 6.42 -41.69 -20.04
C PRO A 935 7.45 -40.74 -20.66
N GLU A 936 7.65 -40.78 -21.98
CA GLU A 936 8.58 -39.90 -22.71
C GLU A 936 8.08 -38.45 -22.72
N LEU A 937 6.77 -38.25 -22.86
CA LEU A 937 6.15 -36.93 -22.82
C LEU A 937 6.24 -36.32 -21.40
N VAL A 938 6.04 -37.15 -20.37
CA VAL A 938 6.12 -36.73 -18.96
C VAL A 938 7.53 -36.25 -18.60
N ARG A 939 8.57 -36.75 -19.31
CA ARG A 939 9.97 -36.32 -19.19
C ARG A 939 10.32 -35.04 -19.96
N ASP A 940 9.43 -34.50 -20.80
CA ASP A 940 9.66 -33.25 -21.54
C ASP A 940 9.44 -32.02 -20.64
N GLU A 941 10.44 -31.13 -20.57
CA GLU A 941 10.35 -29.85 -19.86
C GLU A 941 9.19 -28.98 -20.39
N GLU A 942 8.89 -29.04 -21.69
CA GLU A 942 7.79 -28.30 -22.28
C GLU A 942 6.41 -28.88 -21.89
N TYR A 943 6.33 -30.16 -21.50
CA TYR A 943 5.11 -30.75 -20.95
C TYR A 943 4.79 -30.22 -19.54
N ARG A 944 5.80 -29.97 -18.69
CA ARG A 944 5.60 -29.26 -17.41
C ARG A 944 5.02 -27.87 -17.61
N LYS A 945 5.56 -27.12 -18.58
CA LYS A 945 5.07 -25.78 -18.95
C LYS A 945 3.64 -25.83 -19.50
N PHE A 946 3.29 -26.88 -20.26
CA PHE A 946 1.91 -27.16 -20.68
C PHE A 946 0.99 -27.43 -19.46
N CYS A 947 1.42 -28.21 -18.47
CA CYS A 947 0.65 -28.44 -17.25
C CYS A 947 0.41 -27.15 -16.45
N VAL A 948 1.41 -26.25 -16.38
CA VAL A 948 1.24 -24.90 -15.79
C VAL A 948 0.26 -24.04 -16.59
N ALA A 949 0.28 -24.09 -17.92
CA ALA A 949 -0.70 -23.38 -18.75
C ALA A 949 -2.13 -23.90 -18.50
N LEU A 950 -2.33 -25.22 -18.50
CA LEU A 950 -3.62 -25.86 -18.23
C LEU A 950 -4.15 -25.47 -16.84
N SER A 951 -3.31 -25.57 -15.82
CA SER A 951 -3.65 -25.17 -14.44
C SER A 951 -3.99 -23.68 -14.34
N ALA A 952 -3.24 -22.80 -15.00
CA ALA A 952 -3.50 -21.36 -15.01
C ALA A 952 -4.85 -21.01 -15.67
N TYR A 953 -5.20 -21.66 -16.79
CA TYR A 953 -6.48 -21.43 -17.46
C TYR A 953 -7.67 -21.89 -16.61
N LEU A 954 -7.60 -23.11 -16.05
CA LEU A 954 -8.67 -23.61 -15.16
C LEU A 954 -8.83 -22.74 -13.90
N LYS A 955 -7.73 -22.26 -13.31
CA LYS A 955 -7.77 -21.30 -12.18
C LYS A 955 -8.35 -19.94 -12.57
N PHE A 956 -8.07 -19.46 -13.77
CA PHE A 956 -8.68 -18.23 -14.31
C PHE A 956 -10.21 -18.37 -14.40
N LEU A 957 -10.73 -19.46 -14.99
CA LEU A 957 -12.17 -19.72 -15.06
C LEU A 957 -12.81 -19.84 -13.67
N GLY A 958 -12.21 -20.62 -12.76
CA GLY A 958 -12.71 -20.77 -11.39
C GLY A 958 -12.75 -19.46 -10.58
N SER A 959 -11.82 -18.54 -10.87
CA SER A 959 -11.81 -17.18 -10.26
C SER A 959 -12.97 -16.31 -10.77
N ILE A 960 -13.41 -16.50 -12.01
CA ILE A 960 -14.59 -15.81 -12.58
C ILE A 960 -15.87 -16.38 -11.98
N ASP A 961 -15.97 -17.72 -11.86
CA ASP A 961 -17.12 -18.38 -11.24
C ASP A 961 -17.31 -17.94 -9.78
N GLU A 962 -16.21 -17.78 -9.03
CA GLU A 962 -16.24 -17.23 -7.68
C GLU A 962 -16.63 -15.75 -7.65
N LEU A 963 -16.15 -14.93 -8.60
CA LEU A 963 -16.54 -13.52 -8.71
C LEU A 963 -18.05 -13.38 -8.91
N VAL A 964 -18.66 -14.25 -9.72
CA VAL A 964 -20.13 -14.27 -9.90
C VAL A 964 -20.85 -14.59 -8.60
N LEU A 965 -20.40 -15.59 -7.84
CA LEU A 965 -20.99 -15.93 -6.54
C LEU A 965 -20.87 -14.78 -5.53
N VAL A 966 -19.72 -14.11 -5.47
CA VAL A 966 -19.48 -12.97 -4.57
C VAL A 966 -20.33 -11.76 -4.94
N VAL A 967 -20.45 -11.43 -6.24
CA VAL A 967 -21.30 -10.33 -6.73
C VAL A 967 -22.78 -10.63 -6.48
N LYS A 968 -23.23 -11.86 -6.74
CA LYS A 968 -24.59 -12.32 -6.42
C LYS A 968 -24.87 -12.24 -4.92
N GLY A 969 -23.99 -12.76 -4.07
CA GLY A 969 -24.16 -12.77 -2.62
C GLY A 969 -24.41 -11.39 -2.00
N VAL A 970 -23.88 -10.32 -2.60
CA VAL A 970 -24.11 -8.93 -2.14
C VAL A 970 -25.31 -8.25 -2.80
N LEU A 971 -25.53 -8.48 -4.10
CA LEU A 971 -26.57 -7.75 -4.84
C LEU A 971 -27.92 -8.48 -4.89
N GLY A 972 -27.94 -9.78 -4.62
CA GLY A 972 -29.03 -10.70 -4.93
C GLY A 972 -29.00 -11.11 -6.40
N GLU A 973 -30.14 -11.57 -6.89
CA GLU A 973 -30.34 -11.98 -8.28
C GLU A 973 -31.51 -11.23 -8.92
N ALA A 974 -31.42 -11.02 -10.23
CA ALA A 974 -32.47 -10.45 -11.06
C ALA A 974 -32.98 -11.49 -12.08
N HIS A 975 -34.11 -11.20 -12.73
CA HIS A 975 -34.67 -12.04 -13.80
C HIS A 975 -34.89 -13.51 -13.36
N LEU A 976 -35.59 -13.68 -12.22
CA LEU A 976 -35.83 -15.00 -11.65
C LEU A 976 -36.62 -15.91 -12.61
N VAL A 977 -36.24 -17.19 -12.69
CA VAL A 977 -36.82 -18.20 -13.57
C VAL A 977 -37.55 -19.25 -12.70
N SER A 978 -38.66 -19.79 -13.18
CA SER A 978 -39.39 -20.84 -12.44
C SER A 978 -38.54 -22.11 -12.33
N LYS A 979 -38.49 -22.71 -11.12
CA LYS A 979 -37.74 -23.95 -10.86
C LYS A 979 -38.07 -25.06 -11.86
N GLU A 980 -39.36 -25.24 -12.16
CA GLU A 980 -39.89 -26.19 -13.17
C GLU A 980 -39.18 -26.10 -14.54
N LEU A 981 -38.73 -24.91 -14.94
CA LEU A 981 -38.05 -24.69 -16.24
C LEU A 981 -36.52 -24.90 -16.15
N VAL A 982 -35.96 -24.85 -14.94
CA VAL A 982 -34.54 -25.18 -14.66
C VAL A 982 -34.34 -26.70 -14.59
N ASP A 983 -35.32 -27.43 -14.06
CA ASP A 983 -35.28 -28.90 -13.96
C ASP A 983 -35.58 -29.60 -15.31
N LEU A 984 -36.05 -28.85 -16.31
CA LEU A 984 -36.32 -29.30 -17.68
C LEU A 984 -35.11 -29.16 -18.64
N VAL A 985 -33.97 -28.58 -18.21
CA VAL A 985 -32.84 -28.15 -19.09
C VAL A 985 -31.44 -28.53 -18.56
#